data_AF-A0A803LQ43-F1
#
_entry.id   AF-A0A803LQ43-F1
#
_cell.length_a   1.000
_cell.length_b   1.000
_cell.length_c   1.000
_cell.angle_alpha   90.00
_cell.angle_beta   90.00
_cell.angle_gamma   90.00
#
_symmetry.space_group_name_H-M   'P 1'
#
loop_
_entity.id
_entity.type
_entity.pdbx_description
1 polymer ?
#
loop_
_entity_poly.entity_id
_entity_poly.type
_entity_poly.pdbx_seq_one_letter_code
_entity_poly.pdbx_strand_id
1 'polypeptide(L)'
;MCHNDNYNALLRFKESFVSDSMGVTSSWQRNSDCCEWQGITCHLTNFRVISLNISNGGIISSVIEANNTLFDLHHLKSLNLAYNYFSSSLISPKFAQFLSLKHLNLSGSFFSGEVPLEIGQLSRLRTLDLSWNTLRMPSFKKIMSNLTELRRLDLGDTTFDSIVFPSITNLSSLTYLNLRSCQLEEELPIDILNLPYLEYLDVGVNNDVYSNFALYNWTSPLQYLDLSFVNLSSKLPSSPGHAQYNLLRVLRLPGCGFHGPVPTWVWNIPKLEVVVLVNNHFTDVLGEYLLSITSSSLEYLDLRSNKFTGNVNLYDIFSKLQHLMGLLLSDNALSVSTTGTDTRVDLTAFPWPEISVLALSSCNLTEFPEILQNQTYLQDLDLSKNSIRGEIPQWIFQVGNNILEYLDLSHNFLTGSLANLPWNNLLFIHVSSNLLHGPLPLPSATIFWFAASNNNFTGLIDPSICTLTSLRLLDLSNNNLGGEFTHCLGNISDDLVVLNLGSNNIHGSLPSTFSKCSSLQFLDLSSNLLQGLVPRSLANCTNLQLVNLRSNQLRDEFPYWLHTLPQIQVLDMSSNRLNGSITDSKAERGLFPMLQILDLSGNNFRGKIPATYIRSFRAMMNISVYSGSGSPKYMGAPKIREDHQFTTLATFDLSNNVFSGEIPDCMGQLVSIHGLNLSHNRLTGNLPASLGDLKLLNSMDLSDNMFTGKIPEEFGSLTSLGVFNVSDNQLVGPIPHVSNFNTFSEDSYRGNLGLYGFPLSNRGGDGQLKPEDDEFDDSNEDDFRDEAGLLSEWEIILMGYGCGTVVAMAWGYYMLSIGKPFWLAKLAFMMELVAVQFSEKHFGSRRRKGLPNQKTNQHTNSTNHSEASHSTNHFANARLATASSLGDTILLITALCFHSVFEGIAIGVSETKADAWKALWTISLHKIFAAIAMAIALLRMIPDRPLLSCASYAFAFAISSPIGVAIGIIIDQTAQGTVADWIFAISMGIACGVFVYVSINHLLAKGYTPHNKVGVNTPFYRFLAVVLGVGVIAVVMIWDT
;
A
#
# COMPACT_ATOMS: atom_id res chain seq x y z
N MET A 1 -35.78 -16.75 55.64
CA MET A 1 -36.93 -16.06 55.02
C MET A 1 -36.59 -14.60 54.80
N CYS A 2 -36.41 -14.24 53.53
CA CYS A 2 -36.28 -12.89 52.99
C CYS A 2 -37.38 -11.93 53.51
N HIS A 3 -37.02 -10.66 53.70
CA HIS A 3 -37.98 -9.63 54.07
C HIS A 3 -39.03 -9.43 52.96
N ASN A 4 -40.31 -9.51 53.32
CA ASN A 4 -41.43 -9.56 52.37
C ASN A 4 -41.41 -8.42 51.32
N ASP A 5 -40.97 -7.22 51.72
CA ASP A 5 -40.93 -6.07 50.80
C ASP A 5 -39.84 -6.24 49.72
N ASN A 6 -38.67 -6.78 50.08
CA ASN A 6 -37.62 -7.10 49.10
C ASN A 6 -38.03 -8.26 48.19
N TYR A 7 -38.72 -9.27 48.74
CA TYR A 7 -39.28 -10.38 47.97
C TYR A 7 -40.23 -9.89 46.86
N ASN A 8 -41.20 -9.02 47.22
CA ASN A 8 -42.17 -8.48 46.28
C ASN A 8 -41.53 -7.49 45.29
N ALA A 9 -40.55 -6.68 45.72
CA ALA A 9 -39.81 -5.77 44.85
C ALA A 9 -39.00 -6.52 43.77
N LEU A 10 -38.37 -7.64 44.12
CA LEU A 10 -37.62 -8.47 43.17
C LEU A 10 -38.51 -9.18 42.16
N LEU A 11 -39.67 -9.72 42.58
CA LEU A 11 -40.61 -10.34 41.63
C LEU A 11 -41.16 -9.30 40.63
N ARG A 12 -41.52 -8.11 41.08
CA ARG A 12 -41.97 -7.01 40.20
C ARG A 12 -40.86 -6.47 39.29
N PHE A 13 -39.61 -6.50 39.74
CA PHE A 13 -38.46 -6.16 38.89
C PHE A 13 -38.29 -7.20 37.77
N LYS A 14 -38.39 -8.50 38.10
CA LYS A 14 -38.39 -9.58 37.09
C LYS A 14 -39.57 -9.49 36.11
N GLU A 15 -40.73 -8.98 36.54
CA GLU A 15 -41.88 -8.72 35.67
C GLU A 15 -41.62 -7.63 34.59
N SER A 16 -40.50 -6.90 34.62
CA SER A 16 -40.07 -6.00 33.52
C SER A 16 -39.19 -6.67 32.45
N PHE A 17 -38.82 -7.94 32.62
CA PHE A 17 -37.95 -8.65 31.67
C PHE A 17 -38.77 -9.31 30.55
N VAL A 18 -38.39 -9.01 29.32
CA VAL A 18 -38.95 -9.58 28.07
C VAL A 18 -38.26 -10.90 27.72
N SER A 19 -36.98 -11.04 28.07
CA SER A 19 -36.18 -12.27 27.92
C SER A 19 -35.15 -12.39 29.04
N ASP A 20 -34.76 -13.64 29.35
CA ASP A 20 -33.68 -14.04 30.27
C ASP A 20 -33.04 -15.30 29.66
N SER A 21 -32.22 -15.13 28.62
CA SER A 21 -31.80 -16.23 27.74
C SER A 21 -30.79 -17.18 28.38
N MET A 22 -30.01 -16.71 29.36
CA MET A 22 -29.14 -17.56 30.19
C MET A 22 -29.84 -18.07 31.46
N GLY A 23 -31.10 -17.67 31.70
CA GLY A 23 -31.93 -18.15 32.80
C GLY A 23 -31.43 -17.74 34.20
N VAL A 24 -30.73 -16.61 34.34
CA VAL A 24 -30.10 -16.20 35.60
C VAL A 24 -31.11 -15.87 36.70
N THR A 25 -32.37 -15.59 36.35
CA THR A 25 -33.48 -15.42 37.29
C THR A 25 -34.40 -16.65 37.38
N SER A 26 -34.05 -17.78 36.78
CA SER A 26 -34.89 -19.01 36.76
C SER A 26 -35.32 -19.50 38.16
N SER A 27 -34.46 -19.33 39.16
CA SER A 27 -34.72 -19.65 40.58
C SER A 27 -35.70 -18.68 41.27
N TRP A 28 -35.94 -17.50 40.71
CA TRP A 28 -36.83 -16.48 41.28
C TRP A 28 -38.29 -16.88 41.05
N GLN A 29 -38.88 -17.56 42.03
CA GLN A 29 -40.19 -18.21 41.94
C GLN A 29 -41.14 -17.81 43.07
N ARG A 30 -42.45 -17.97 42.84
CA ARG A 30 -43.44 -17.72 43.88
C ARG A 30 -43.36 -18.82 44.96
N ASN A 31 -43.39 -18.40 46.24
CA ASN A 31 -43.28 -19.25 47.44
C ASN A 31 -41.90 -19.84 47.79
N SER A 32 -40.79 -19.42 47.18
CA SER A 32 -39.41 -19.74 47.65
C SER A 32 -38.75 -18.54 48.37
N ASP A 33 -37.66 -18.76 49.12
CA ASP A 33 -36.97 -17.69 49.85
C ASP A 33 -36.08 -16.86 48.92
N CYS A 34 -36.27 -15.53 48.83
CA CYS A 34 -35.43 -14.70 47.97
C CYS A 34 -33.94 -14.74 48.35
N CYS A 35 -33.61 -15.08 49.60
CA CYS A 35 -32.22 -15.20 50.06
C CYS A 35 -31.50 -16.45 49.53
N GLU A 36 -32.22 -17.38 48.88
CA GLU A 36 -31.69 -18.59 48.23
C GLU A 36 -31.65 -18.46 46.70
N TRP A 37 -32.10 -17.33 46.14
CA TRP A 37 -32.15 -17.10 44.70
C TRP A 37 -30.78 -16.79 44.10
N GLN A 38 -30.54 -17.29 42.90
CA GLN A 38 -29.37 -16.96 42.09
C GLN A 38 -29.28 -15.44 41.89
N GLY A 39 -28.09 -14.88 42.10
CA GLY A 39 -27.83 -13.45 42.00
C GLY A 39 -28.20 -12.62 43.23
N ILE A 40 -28.94 -13.16 44.20
CA ILE A 40 -29.32 -12.44 45.43
C ILE A 40 -28.33 -12.74 46.56
N THR A 41 -28.12 -11.77 47.45
CA THR A 41 -27.49 -12.03 48.75
C THR A 41 -28.15 -11.20 49.84
N CYS A 42 -28.52 -11.86 50.95
CA CYS A 42 -29.16 -11.25 52.11
C CYS A 42 -28.19 -11.00 53.28
N HIS A 43 -28.57 -10.10 54.18
CA HIS A 43 -27.87 -9.90 55.44
C HIS A 43 -28.12 -11.05 56.42
N LEU A 44 -27.05 -11.67 56.94
CA LEU A 44 -27.09 -12.87 57.79
C LEU A 44 -28.02 -12.81 59.01
N THR A 45 -28.30 -11.61 59.54
CA THR A 45 -29.05 -11.41 60.80
C THR A 45 -30.43 -10.78 60.64
N ASN A 46 -30.78 -10.21 59.48
CA ASN A 46 -32.07 -9.53 59.28
C ASN A 46 -32.75 -9.83 57.94
N PHE A 47 -32.15 -10.69 57.11
CA PHE A 47 -32.71 -11.22 55.86
C PHE A 47 -33.20 -10.17 54.85
N ARG A 48 -32.68 -8.93 54.93
CA ARG A 48 -32.84 -7.91 53.88
C ARG A 48 -31.80 -8.09 52.79
N VAL A 49 -32.18 -7.79 51.56
CA VAL A 49 -31.30 -7.91 50.39
C VAL A 49 -30.20 -6.85 50.43
N ILE A 50 -28.95 -7.28 50.25
CA ILE A 50 -27.75 -6.43 50.26
C ILE A 50 -26.89 -6.59 49.00
N SER A 51 -27.13 -7.61 48.19
CA SER A 51 -26.54 -7.73 46.84
C SER A 51 -27.59 -8.18 45.85
N LEU A 52 -27.55 -7.60 44.65
CA LEU A 52 -28.25 -8.04 43.45
C LEU A 52 -27.22 -8.09 42.30
N ASN A 53 -27.05 -9.27 41.71
CA ASN A 53 -26.18 -9.50 40.57
C ASN A 53 -26.91 -10.35 39.52
N ILE A 54 -27.18 -9.77 38.35
CA ILE A 54 -27.79 -10.46 37.20
C ILE A 54 -26.95 -10.26 35.92
N SER A 55 -25.64 -10.06 36.05
CA SER A 55 -24.76 -9.81 34.90
C SER A 55 -24.56 -11.04 34.00
N ASN A 56 -24.30 -10.81 32.72
CA ASN A 56 -24.20 -11.85 31.67
C ASN A 56 -25.49 -12.70 31.55
N GLY A 57 -26.65 -12.17 31.94
CA GLY A 57 -27.92 -12.89 31.89
C GLY A 57 -28.50 -13.05 30.48
N GLY A 58 -28.03 -12.24 29.52
CA GLY A 58 -28.71 -12.10 28.23
C GLY A 58 -30.13 -11.54 28.39
N ILE A 59 -30.36 -10.77 29.47
CA ILE A 59 -31.67 -10.22 29.81
C ILE A 59 -32.00 -9.11 28.82
N ILE A 60 -33.18 -9.19 28.21
CA ILE A 60 -33.78 -8.10 27.44
C ILE A 60 -34.91 -7.55 28.32
N SER A 61 -34.82 -6.27 28.70
CA SER A 61 -35.78 -5.61 29.57
C SER A 61 -36.46 -4.44 28.87
N SER A 62 -37.69 -4.13 29.29
CA SER A 62 -38.24 -2.79 29.06
C SER A 62 -37.42 -1.72 29.81
N VAL A 63 -37.64 -0.44 29.47
CA VAL A 63 -36.90 0.69 30.04
C VAL A 63 -37.03 0.73 31.56
N ILE A 64 -35.91 0.91 32.27
CA ILE A 64 -35.91 1.10 33.74
C ILE A 64 -36.38 2.52 34.06
N GLU A 65 -37.70 2.70 34.10
CA GLU A 65 -38.33 3.93 34.55
C GLU A 65 -38.02 4.24 36.03
N ALA A 66 -38.11 5.52 36.42
CA ALA A 66 -37.89 5.96 37.79
C ALA A 66 -38.96 5.45 38.80
N ASN A 67 -39.98 4.72 38.35
CA ASN A 67 -40.97 4.03 39.20
C ASN A 67 -40.63 2.55 39.44
N ASN A 68 -39.57 2.01 38.83
CA ASN A 68 -39.21 0.60 38.87
C ASN A 68 -38.87 0.13 40.30
N THR A 69 -39.34 -1.07 40.69
CA THR A 69 -39.21 -1.60 42.05
C THR A 69 -37.79 -2.00 42.46
N LEU A 70 -36.83 -1.99 41.52
CA LEU A 70 -35.39 -2.02 41.84
C LEU A 70 -35.02 -0.97 42.91
N PHE A 71 -35.62 0.22 42.85
CA PHE A 71 -35.33 1.31 43.78
C PHE A 71 -35.88 1.10 45.20
N ASP A 72 -36.80 0.14 45.40
CA ASP A 72 -37.33 -0.24 46.73
C ASP A 72 -36.30 -1.05 47.55
N LEU A 73 -35.19 -1.50 46.93
CA LEU A 73 -34.13 -2.29 47.57
C LEU A 73 -33.13 -1.40 48.32
N HIS A 74 -33.60 -0.51 49.19
CA HIS A 74 -32.82 0.55 49.86
C HIS A 74 -31.59 0.09 50.68
N HIS A 75 -31.41 -1.21 50.91
CA HIS A 75 -30.29 -1.79 51.68
C HIS A 75 -29.15 -2.36 50.82
N LEU A 76 -29.23 -2.24 49.49
CA LEU A 76 -28.17 -2.70 48.59
C LEU A 76 -26.80 -2.10 48.95
N LYS A 77 -25.82 -2.99 49.01
CA LYS A 77 -24.37 -2.73 49.14
C LYS A 77 -23.63 -3.05 47.83
N SER A 78 -24.22 -3.89 46.98
CA SER A 78 -23.72 -4.23 45.65
C SER A 78 -24.87 -4.36 44.66
N LEU A 79 -24.75 -3.73 43.50
CA LEU A 79 -25.69 -3.81 42.39
C LEU A 79 -24.91 -4.01 41.09
N ASN A 80 -25.11 -5.14 40.42
CA ASN A 80 -24.49 -5.47 39.16
C ASN A 80 -25.54 -5.89 38.12
N LEU A 81 -25.66 -5.10 37.06
CA LEU A 81 -26.57 -5.32 35.93
C LEU A 81 -25.84 -5.57 34.60
N ALA A 82 -24.50 -5.67 34.62
CA ALA A 82 -23.63 -5.62 33.45
C ALA A 82 -23.93 -6.67 32.36
N TYR A 83 -23.63 -6.37 31.10
CA TYR A 83 -23.76 -7.28 29.95
C TYR A 83 -25.18 -7.84 29.79
N ASN A 84 -26.15 -6.92 29.61
CA ASN A 84 -27.57 -7.18 29.38
C ASN A 84 -28.13 -6.07 28.47
N TYR A 85 -29.41 -6.12 28.10
CA TYR A 85 -30.04 -5.13 27.23
C TYR A 85 -31.20 -4.41 27.93
N PHE A 86 -30.94 -3.23 28.48
CA PHE A 86 -31.95 -2.37 29.12
C PHE A 86 -32.51 -1.28 28.20
N SER A 87 -32.60 -1.55 26.89
CA SER A 87 -33.37 -0.75 25.92
C SER A 87 -33.09 0.76 25.93
N SER A 88 -31.80 1.15 25.94
CA SER A 88 -31.33 2.55 25.95
C SER A 88 -31.75 3.35 27.20
N SER A 89 -32.03 2.69 28.33
CA SER A 89 -32.48 3.33 29.57
C SER A 89 -31.59 4.49 30.02
N LEU A 90 -32.20 5.54 30.57
CA LEU A 90 -31.47 6.62 31.25
C LEU A 90 -31.05 6.17 32.65
N ILE A 91 -29.86 6.59 33.11
CA ILE A 91 -29.47 6.39 34.52
C ILE A 91 -30.34 7.30 35.39
N SER A 92 -31.23 6.72 36.19
CA SER A 92 -32.15 7.48 37.04
C SER A 92 -31.42 8.12 38.24
N PRO A 93 -31.74 9.37 38.63
CA PRO A 93 -31.28 9.95 39.90
C PRO A 93 -31.60 9.09 41.13
N LYS A 94 -32.61 8.19 41.05
CA LYS A 94 -32.93 7.26 42.15
C LYS A 94 -31.83 6.25 42.48
N PHE A 95 -30.83 6.01 41.62
CA PHE A 95 -29.66 5.20 42.00
C PHE A 95 -28.94 5.77 43.25
N ALA A 96 -29.04 7.08 43.50
CA ALA A 96 -28.52 7.74 44.70
C ALA A 96 -29.21 7.32 46.02
N GLN A 97 -30.41 6.73 45.96
CA GLN A 97 -31.16 6.30 47.14
C GLN A 97 -30.50 5.11 47.86
N PHE A 98 -29.61 4.38 47.18
CA PHE A 98 -28.84 3.28 47.75
C PHE A 98 -27.67 3.78 48.62
N LEU A 99 -27.93 4.54 49.69
CA LEU A 99 -26.91 5.16 50.57
C LEU A 99 -25.97 4.17 51.31
N SER A 100 -26.14 2.86 51.11
CA SER A 100 -25.24 1.80 51.58
C SER A 100 -24.39 1.16 50.47
N LEU A 101 -24.55 1.60 49.23
CA LEU A 101 -23.91 1.01 48.05
C LEU A 101 -22.39 1.22 48.08
N LYS A 102 -21.66 0.13 47.81
CA LYS A 102 -20.20 0.08 47.66
C LYS A 102 -19.79 -0.32 46.25
N HIS A 103 -20.66 -1.04 45.54
CA HIS A 103 -20.41 -1.53 44.20
C HIS A 103 -21.61 -1.21 43.32
N LEU A 104 -21.39 -0.40 42.29
CA LEU A 104 -22.34 -0.18 41.19
C LEU A 104 -21.65 -0.59 39.90
N ASN A 105 -22.22 -1.57 39.21
CA ASN A 105 -21.81 -1.94 37.87
C ASN A 105 -23.02 -1.98 36.92
N LEU A 106 -22.94 -1.17 35.87
CA LEU A 106 -23.91 -1.02 34.78
C LEU A 106 -23.23 -1.20 33.40
N SER A 107 -22.06 -1.83 33.29
CA SER A 107 -21.28 -1.85 32.05
C SER A 107 -21.83 -2.76 30.96
N GLY A 108 -21.70 -2.37 29.69
CA GLY A 108 -22.20 -3.15 28.55
C GLY A 108 -23.71 -3.41 28.59
N SER A 109 -24.48 -2.51 29.21
CA SER A 109 -25.90 -2.74 29.56
C SER A 109 -26.91 -1.99 28.68
N PHE A 110 -26.43 -1.23 27.67
CA PHE A 110 -27.23 -0.31 26.86
C PHE A 110 -27.98 0.74 27.71
N PHE A 111 -27.29 1.38 28.65
CA PHE A 111 -27.73 2.68 29.20
C PHE A 111 -27.31 3.82 28.25
N SER A 112 -28.04 4.93 28.31
CA SER A 112 -27.76 6.12 27.49
C SER A 112 -28.00 7.44 28.23
N GLY A 113 -27.51 8.53 27.65
CA GLY A 113 -27.79 9.89 28.12
C GLY A 113 -26.89 10.36 29.26
N GLU A 114 -27.37 11.31 30.06
CA GLU A 114 -26.55 12.00 31.06
C GLU A 114 -26.50 11.27 32.41
N VAL A 115 -25.30 11.16 32.98
CA VAL A 115 -25.07 10.61 34.32
C VAL A 115 -25.51 11.63 35.38
N PRO A 116 -26.48 11.31 36.27
CA PRO A 116 -26.99 12.26 37.25
C PRO A 116 -25.96 12.73 38.27
N LEU A 117 -26.06 14.00 38.68
CA LEU A 117 -25.26 14.59 39.76
C LEU A 117 -25.45 13.85 41.09
N GLU A 118 -26.65 13.29 41.30
CA GLU A 118 -27.06 12.56 42.50
C GLU A 118 -26.23 11.28 42.72
N ILE A 119 -25.60 10.71 41.68
CA ILE A 119 -24.63 9.61 41.84
C ILE A 119 -23.49 10.00 42.80
N GLY A 120 -23.12 11.30 42.85
CA GLY A 120 -22.18 11.85 43.81
C GLY A 120 -22.67 11.88 45.27
N GLN A 121 -23.88 11.41 45.58
CA GLN A 121 -24.36 11.24 46.96
C GLN A 121 -23.96 9.86 47.54
N LEU A 122 -23.50 8.93 46.69
CA LEU A 122 -23.09 7.57 47.08
C LEU A 122 -21.68 7.55 47.69
N SER A 123 -21.42 8.33 48.75
CA SER A 123 -20.08 8.54 49.34
C SER A 123 -19.36 7.28 49.88
N ARG A 124 -20.05 6.14 49.94
CA ARG A 124 -19.50 4.81 50.30
C ARG A 124 -19.07 3.96 49.10
N LEU A 125 -19.23 4.47 47.88
CA LEU A 125 -18.95 3.76 46.65
C LEU A 125 -17.43 3.51 46.51
N ARG A 126 -17.08 2.25 46.26
CA ARG A 126 -15.70 1.73 46.12
C ARG A 126 -15.40 1.25 44.72
N THR A 127 -16.42 0.79 43.99
CA THR A 127 -16.32 0.50 42.56
C THR A 127 -17.50 1.12 41.83
N LEU A 128 -17.19 1.97 40.85
CA LEU A 128 -18.12 2.50 39.86
C LEU A 128 -17.67 1.99 38.49
N ASP A 129 -18.52 1.21 37.85
CA ASP A 129 -18.33 0.77 36.47
C ASP A 129 -19.58 1.13 35.64
N LEU A 130 -19.37 2.01 34.67
CA LEU A 130 -20.37 2.49 33.71
C LEU A 130 -19.96 2.22 32.26
N SER A 131 -18.86 1.48 32.05
CA SER A 131 -18.18 1.34 30.76
C SER A 131 -19.04 0.69 29.66
N TRP A 132 -18.68 0.88 28.39
CA TRP A 132 -19.39 0.29 27.24
C TRP A 132 -20.89 0.64 27.20
N ASN A 133 -21.22 1.90 27.47
CA ASN A 133 -22.56 2.48 27.36
C ASN A 133 -22.47 3.86 26.67
N THR A 134 -23.59 4.35 26.10
CA THR A 134 -23.59 5.64 25.38
C THR A 134 -23.88 6.81 26.32
N LEU A 135 -22.95 7.07 27.24
CA LEU A 135 -23.11 8.00 28.36
C LEU A 135 -22.38 9.34 28.19
N ARG A 136 -22.92 10.37 28.83
CA ARG A 136 -22.36 11.72 28.94
C ARG A 136 -22.31 12.17 30.39
N MET A 137 -21.21 12.79 30.82
CA MET A 137 -20.97 13.13 32.23
C MET A 137 -20.76 14.65 32.44
N PRO A 138 -21.85 15.45 32.52
CA PRO A 138 -21.84 16.92 32.36
C PRO A 138 -21.26 17.72 33.55
N SER A 139 -20.74 17.05 34.59
CA SER A 139 -20.20 17.71 35.80
C SER A 139 -19.32 16.76 36.61
N PHE A 140 -18.43 16.01 35.94
CA PHE A 140 -17.54 15.00 36.53
C PHE A 140 -16.93 15.40 37.88
N LYS A 141 -16.34 16.59 37.97
CA LYS A 141 -15.72 17.14 39.18
C LYS A 141 -16.65 17.18 40.41
N LYS A 142 -17.94 17.49 40.23
CA LYS A 142 -18.94 17.56 41.33
C LYS A 142 -19.37 16.18 41.81
N ILE A 143 -19.32 15.18 40.93
CA ILE A 143 -19.64 13.79 41.27
C ILE A 143 -18.45 13.20 42.03
N MET A 144 -17.23 13.34 41.48
CA MET A 144 -16.01 12.76 42.07
C MET A 144 -15.59 13.40 43.41
N SER A 145 -15.87 14.69 43.64
CA SER A 145 -15.50 15.36 44.91
C SER A 145 -16.07 14.71 46.18
N ASN A 146 -17.10 13.87 46.03
CA ASN A 146 -17.80 13.22 47.13
C ASN A 146 -17.51 11.71 47.23
N LEU A 147 -16.93 11.10 46.20
CA LEU A 147 -16.70 9.65 46.09
C LEU A 147 -15.30 9.28 46.60
N THR A 148 -14.94 9.71 47.81
CA THR A 148 -13.58 9.59 48.34
C THR A 148 -13.19 8.17 48.81
N GLU A 149 -14.13 7.23 48.94
CA GLU A 149 -13.86 5.81 49.17
C GLU A 149 -13.53 5.01 47.88
N LEU A 150 -13.54 5.66 46.70
CA LEU A 150 -13.46 4.98 45.41
C LEU A 150 -12.09 4.33 45.15
N ARG A 151 -12.11 3.10 44.61
CA ARG A 151 -10.94 2.26 44.29
C ARG A 151 -10.91 1.79 42.84
N ARG A 152 -12.04 1.37 42.28
CA ARG A 152 -12.22 1.14 40.84
C ARG A 152 -13.09 2.26 40.27
N LEU A 153 -12.56 2.97 39.28
CA LEU A 153 -13.34 3.83 38.40
C LEU A 153 -13.18 3.31 36.97
N ASP A 154 -14.30 2.98 36.35
CA ASP A 154 -14.33 2.42 34.99
C ASP A 154 -15.42 3.12 34.18
N LEU A 155 -14.98 3.96 33.25
CA LEU A 155 -15.82 4.87 32.45
C LEU A 155 -15.57 4.72 30.94
N GLY A 156 -14.98 3.61 30.49
CA GLY A 156 -14.67 3.39 29.07
C GLY A 156 -15.88 3.68 28.16
N ASP A 157 -15.65 4.43 27.08
CA ASP A 157 -16.66 4.91 26.12
C ASP A 157 -17.67 5.94 26.68
N THR A 158 -17.39 6.58 27.83
CA THR A 158 -18.16 7.72 28.37
C THR A 158 -17.61 9.06 27.87
N THR A 159 -18.48 10.00 27.53
CA THR A 159 -18.11 11.38 27.09
C THR A 159 -18.23 12.41 28.22
N PHE A 160 -17.48 13.51 28.15
CA PHE A 160 -17.36 14.50 29.24
C PHE A 160 -17.50 15.95 28.75
N ASP A 161 -18.18 16.81 29.51
CA ASP A 161 -18.29 18.25 29.23
C ASP A 161 -17.19 19.11 29.88
N SER A 162 -16.23 18.48 30.57
CA SER A 162 -15.26 19.17 31.41
C SER A 162 -14.02 18.32 31.69
N ILE A 163 -12.86 18.98 31.76
CA ILE A 163 -11.56 18.41 32.19
C ILE A 163 -11.68 17.39 33.34
N VAL A 164 -11.05 16.22 33.14
CA VAL A 164 -11.29 14.99 33.90
C VAL A 164 -10.12 14.70 34.82
N PHE A 165 -8.88 14.64 34.29
CA PHE A 165 -7.69 14.26 35.06
C PHE A 165 -7.48 15.07 36.37
N PRO A 166 -7.69 16.40 36.44
CA PRO A 166 -7.50 17.16 37.68
C PRO A 166 -8.48 16.80 38.81
N SER A 167 -9.58 16.09 38.51
CA SER A 167 -10.47 15.55 39.53
C SER A 167 -10.06 14.13 39.96
N ILE A 168 -9.39 13.38 39.07
CA ILE A 168 -8.90 12.02 39.31
C ILE A 168 -7.63 12.00 40.16
N THR A 169 -6.69 12.93 39.94
CA THR A 169 -5.44 13.01 40.72
C THR A 169 -5.68 13.29 42.22
N ASN A 170 -6.88 13.75 42.58
CA ASN A 170 -7.32 13.89 43.98
C ASN A 170 -7.86 12.59 44.61
N LEU A 171 -8.15 11.55 43.81
CA LEU A 171 -8.71 10.27 44.27
C LEU A 171 -7.60 9.28 44.67
N SER A 172 -6.84 9.63 45.71
CA SER A 172 -5.67 8.87 46.19
C SER A 172 -5.93 7.43 46.66
N SER A 173 -7.19 6.98 46.72
CA SER A 173 -7.59 5.59 47.02
C SER A 173 -7.74 4.70 45.77
N LEU A 174 -7.59 5.24 44.55
CA LEU A 174 -7.72 4.46 43.32
C LEU A 174 -6.66 3.37 43.19
N THR A 175 -7.13 2.16 42.85
CA THR A 175 -6.32 0.99 42.47
C THR A 175 -6.51 0.61 41.00
N TYR A 176 -7.64 0.99 40.39
CA TYR A 176 -7.95 0.73 38.99
C TYR A 176 -8.63 1.95 38.37
N LEU A 177 -8.13 2.40 37.22
CA LEU A 177 -8.72 3.45 36.41
C LEU A 177 -8.78 3.05 34.94
N ASN A 178 -9.96 3.18 34.33
CA ASN A 178 -10.15 3.05 32.88
C ASN A 178 -10.92 4.27 32.34
N LEU A 179 -10.30 4.96 31.38
CA LEU A 179 -10.81 6.10 30.62
C LEU A 179 -10.65 5.88 29.11
N ARG A 180 -10.66 4.62 28.66
CA ARG A 180 -10.50 4.28 27.24
C ARG A 180 -11.62 4.90 26.40
N SER A 181 -11.32 5.36 25.18
CA SER A 181 -12.34 5.77 24.19
C SER A 181 -13.28 6.89 24.68
N CYS A 182 -12.79 7.76 25.57
CA CYS A 182 -13.59 8.75 26.31
C CYS A 182 -13.69 10.13 25.63
N GLN A 183 -13.12 10.30 24.44
CA GLN A 183 -13.07 11.56 23.68
C GLN A 183 -12.44 12.71 24.49
N LEU A 184 -11.35 12.40 25.20
CA LEU A 184 -10.62 13.39 26.00
C LEU A 184 -9.72 14.28 25.13
N GLU A 185 -9.77 15.59 25.37
CA GLU A 185 -9.00 16.64 24.66
C GLU A 185 -8.13 17.45 25.66
N GLU A 186 -7.44 16.78 26.59
CA GLU A 186 -6.68 17.43 27.67
C GLU A 186 -5.28 16.86 27.91
N GLU A 187 -4.42 17.62 28.59
CA GLU A 187 -3.07 17.15 28.96
C GLU A 187 -3.15 16.06 30.04
N LEU A 188 -2.59 14.87 29.75
CA LEU A 188 -2.36 13.82 30.73
C LEU A 188 -1.32 14.31 31.76
N PRO A 189 -1.64 14.38 33.08
CA PRO A 189 -0.73 14.88 34.10
C PRO A 189 0.10 13.76 34.76
N ILE A 190 1.36 14.04 35.10
CA ILE A 190 2.30 13.04 35.67
C ILE A 190 1.80 12.47 37.00
N ASP A 191 1.01 13.24 37.75
CA ASP A 191 0.46 12.85 39.05
C ASP A 191 -0.45 11.62 39.00
N ILE A 192 -1.03 11.30 37.84
CA ILE A 192 -1.84 10.08 37.66
C ILE A 192 -0.99 8.81 37.80
N LEU A 193 0.30 8.87 37.41
CA LEU A 193 1.31 7.82 37.55
C LEU A 193 1.99 7.86 38.94
N ASN A 194 1.53 8.75 39.82
CA ASN A 194 1.97 8.87 41.22
C ASN A 194 0.84 8.60 42.23
N LEU A 195 -0.32 8.11 41.78
CA LEU A 195 -1.39 7.66 42.66
C LEU A 195 -0.92 6.41 43.45
N PRO A 196 -0.87 6.46 44.80
CA PRO A 196 -0.01 5.58 45.60
C PRO A 196 -0.44 4.11 45.63
N TYR A 197 -1.66 3.80 45.17
CA TYR A 197 -2.21 2.45 45.12
C TYR A 197 -2.64 2.02 43.71
N LEU A 198 -2.36 2.82 42.67
CA LEU A 198 -2.83 2.54 41.31
C LEU A 198 -2.07 1.34 40.70
N GLU A 199 -2.79 0.25 40.45
CA GLU A 199 -2.28 -1.01 39.88
C GLU A 199 -2.64 -1.16 38.39
N TYR A 200 -3.72 -0.50 37.92
CA TYR A 200 -4.18 -0.55 36.54
C TYR A 200 -4.54 0.84 36.03
N LEU A 201 -4.03 1.19 34.85
CA LEU A 201 -4.36 2.40 34.11
C LEU A 201 -4.57 2.09 32.62
N ASP A 202 -5.77 2.38 32.11
CA ASP A 202 -6.05 2.50 30.66
C ASP A 202 -6.58 3.91 30.36
N VAL A 203 -5.92 4.61 29.43
CA VAL A 203 -6.31 5.93 28.90
C VAL A 203 -6.34 5.90 27.35
N GLY A 204 -6.33 4.71 26.75
CA GLY A 204 -6.14 4.54 25.31
C GLY A 204 -7.33 5.00 24.47
N VAL A 205 -7.10 5.17 23.16
CA VAL A 205 -8.10 5.62 22.17
C VAL A 205 -8.63 7.03 22.50
N ASN A 206 -7.76 7.89 23.02
CA ASN A 206 -8.01 9.32 23.21
C ASN A 206 -6.94 10.09 22.42
N ASN A 207 -7.12 10.18 21.10
CA ASN A 207 -6.09 10.68 20.15
C ASN A 207 -5.61 12.10 20.48
N ASP A 208 -6.50 12.92 21.05
CA ASP A 208 -6.30 14.34 21.32
C ASP A 208 -5.82 14.61 22.75
N VAL A 209 -5.69 13.57 23.59
CA VAL A 209 -4.87 13.65 24.82
C VAL A 209 -3.41 13.73 24.43
N TYR A 210 -2.70 14.68 25.03
CA TYR A 210 -1.27 14.90 24.83
C TYR A 210 -0.53 14.95 26.16
N SER A 211 0.81 15.01 26.12
CA SER A 211 1.62 15.25 27.31
C SER A 211 2.94 15.93 26.96
N ASN A 212 3.37 16.86 27.81
CA ASN A 212 4.70 17.49 27.71
C ASN A 212 5.79 16.77 28.52
N PHE A 213 5.49 15.68 29.24
CA PHE A 213 6.50 14.92 30.01
C PHE A 213 6.96 13.64 29.32
N ALA A 214 8.24 13.32 29.45
CA ALA A 214 8.71 11.95 29.29
C ALA A 214 8.36 11.13 30.55
N LEU A 215 8.08 9.83 30.42
CA LEU A 215 7.51 8.94 31.46
C LEU A 215 8.42 8.62 32.67
N TYR A 216 9.22 9.58 33.17
CA TYR A 216 10.17 9.37 34.25
C TYR A 216 9.52 9.39 35.65
N ASN A 217 10.11 8.64 36.58
CA ASN A 217 9.84 8.66 38.03
C ASN A 217 8.38 8.40 38.45
N TRP A 218 7.68 7.45 37.81
CA TRP A 218 6.38 7.01 38.35
C TRP A 218 6.52 6.31 39.70
N THR A 219 5.51 6.47 40.56
CA THR A 219 5.49 5.90 41.94
C THR A 219 4.26 5.02 42.22
N SER A 220 3.33 4.94 41.27
CA SER A 220 2.23 3.97 41.31
C SER A 220 2.72 2.51 41.19
N PRO A 221 2.13 1.55 41.93
CA PRO A 221 2.45 0.11 41.84
C PRO A 221 1.84 -0.57 40.60
N LEU A 222 2.01 0.02 39.42
CA LEU A 222 1.35 -0.41 38.17
C LEU A 222 1.74 -1.84 37.77
N GLN A 223 0.72 -2.66 37.53
CA GLN A 223 0.76 -3.98 36.89
C GLN A 223 0.29 -3.90 35.43
N TYR A 224 -0.58 -2.95 35.09
CA TYR A 224 -1.10 -2.74 33.73
C TYR A 224 -1.06 -1.25 33.37
N LEU A 225 -0.48 -0.94 32.21
CA LEU A 225 -0.46 0.39 31.61
C LEU A 225 -0.80 0.33 30.12
N ASP A 226 -1.94 0.90 29.73
CA ASP A 226 -2.33 1.12 28.33
C ASP A 226 -2.52 2.63 28.06
N LEU A 227 -1.71 3.15 27.13
CA LEU A 227 -1.76 4.53 26.61
C LEU A 227 -1.96 4.54 25.08
N SER A 228 -2.54 3.47 24.50
CA SER A 228 -2.75 3.28 23.06
C SER A 228 -3.34 4.52 22.40
N PHE A 229 -2.77 4.99 21.29
CA PHE A 229 -3.33 6.12 20.51
C PHE A 229 -3.58 7.37 21.36
N VAL A 230 -2.57 7.74 22.17
CA VAL A 230 -2.48 9.02 22.89
C VAL A 230 -1.27 9.79 22.32
N ASN A 231 -1.41 11.08 22.02
CA ASN A 231 -0.40 11.86 21.31
C ASN A 231 0.76 12.29 22.21
N LEU A 232 1.65 11.35 22.52
CA LEU A 232 2.80 11.55 23.41
C LEU A 232 4.07 11.95 22.64
N SER A 233 4.22 11.52 21.38
CA SER A 233 5.19 12.00 20.38
C SER A 233 6.64 12.25 20.87
N SER A 234 7.12 11.45 21.82
CA SER A 234 8.33 11.70 22.60
C SER A 234 9.25 10.47 22.68
N LYS A 235 10.27 10.50 23.55
CA LYS A 235 11.11 9.34 23.85
C LYS A 235 10.68 8.66 25.14
N LEU A 236 10.77 7.33 25.18
CA LEU A 236 10.77 6.61 26.46
C LEU A 236 11.97 7.04 27.32
N PRO A 237 11.81 7.14 28.66
CA PRO A 237 12.86 7.61 29.56
C PRO A 237 14.00 6.60 29.65
N SER A 238 15.25 7.06 29.77
CA SER A 238 16.42 6.17 29.89
C SER A 238 16.47 5.37 31.20
N SER A 239 15.70 5.76 32.21
CA SER A 239 15.54 5.06 33.49
C SER A 239 14.13 5.32 34.06
N PRO A 240 13.48 4.33 34.70
CA PRO A 240 12.14 4.47 35.27
C PRO A 240 12.12 5.12 36.67
N GLY A 241 13.29 5.47 37.24
CA GLY A 241 13.42 6.33 38.43
C GLY A 241 13.22 5.66 39.80
N HIS A 242 12.21 4.79 39.96
CA HIS A 242 11.87 4.15 41.25
C HIS A 242 11.69 2.63 41.16
N ALA A 243 11.69 1.93 42.29
CA ALA A 243 11.79 0.46 42.33
C ALA A 243 10.51 -0.31 41.90
N GLN A 244 9.38 0.36 41.68
CA GLN A 244 8.06 -0.28 41.52
C GLN A 244 7.72 -0.76 40.10
N TYR A 245 8.43 -0.35 39.04
CA TYR A 245 8.19 -0.86 37.68
C TYR A 245 8.36 -2.39 37.58
N ASN A 246 9.07 -3.02 38.52
CA ASN A 246 9.23 -4.47 38.64
C ASN A 246 7.91 -5.23 38.92
N LEU A 247 6.80 -4.51 39.12
CA LEU A 247 5.44 -5.06 39.22
C LEU A 247 4.70 -5.11 37.88
N LEU A 248 5.20 -4.44 36.83
CA LEU A 248 4.51 -4.30 35.56
C LEU A 248 4.45 -5.63 34.81
N ARG A 249 3.22 -6.03 34.43
CA ARG A 249 2.89 -7.25 33.68
C ARG A 249 2.50 -6.94 32.25
N VAL A 250 1.79 -5.82 32.02
CA VAL A 250 1.30 -5.41 30.70
C VAL A 250 1.72 -3.96 30.40
N LEU A 251 2.43 -3.76 29.29
CA LEU A 251 2.80 -2.45 28.74
C LEU A 251 2.27 -2.31 27.31
N ARG A 252 1.32 -1.40 27.10
CA ARG A 252 0.67 -1.16 25.80
C ARG A 252 0.79 0.32 25.43
N LEU A 253 1.66 0.60 24.47
CA LEU A 253 1.94 1.95 23.95
C LEU A 253 1.79 2.06 22.42
N PRO A 254 0.82 1.38 21.75
CA PRO A 254 0.74 1.44 20.30
C PRO A 254 0.23 2.81 19.81
N GLY A 255 0.71 3.28 18.65
CA GLY A 255 0.16 4.48 18.01
C GLY A 255 0.42 5.81 18.73
N CYS A 256 1.32 5.87 19.72
CA CYS A 256 1.53 7.07 20.53
C CYS A 256 2.53 8.09 19.95
N GLY A 257 3.15 7.77 18.81
CA GLY A 257 4.20 8.59 18.18
C GLY A 257 5.59 8.48 18.83
N PHE A 258 5.83 7.52 19.72
CA PHE A 258 7.11 7.36 20.42
C PHE A 258 8.27 7.13 19.44
N HIS A 259 9.44 7.70 19.73
CA HIS A 259 10.60 7.63 18.85
C HIS A 259 11.93 7.42 19.60
N GLY A 260 12.96 6.95 18.87
CA GLY A 260 14.27 6.60 19.45
C GLY A 260 14.37 5.13 19.88
N PRO A 261 15.49 4.71 20.51
CA PRO A 261 15.67 3.34 20.98
C PRO A 261 14.72 2.97 22.12
N VAL A 262 14.48 1.67 22.32
CA VAL A 262 13.67 1.18 23.45
C VAL A 262 14.58 0.97 24.66
N PRO A 263 14.38 1.70 25.78
CA PRO A 263 15.26 1.63 26.93
C PRO A 263 15.37 0.22 27.54
N THR A 264 16.57 -0.16 27.94
CA THR A 264 16.89 -1.51 28.45
C THR A 264 16.08 -1.92 29.70
N TRP A 265 15.53 -0.96 30.46
CA TRP A 265 14.67 -1.30 31.59
C TRP A 265 13.37 -1.99 31.17
N VAL A 266 12.86 -1.76 29.95
CA VAL A 266 11.64 -2.43 29.42
C VAL A 266 11.88 -3.93 29.27
N TRP A 267 13.05 -4.31 28.74
CA TRP A 267 13.45 -5.70 28.53
C TRP A 267 13.80 -6.44 29.83
N ASN A 268 14.08 -5.69 30.90
CA ASN A 268 14.59 -6.20 32.17
C ASN A 268 13.53 -6.25 33.30
N ILE A 269 12.24 -6.05 32.99
CA ILE A 269 11.15 -6.17 33.98
C ILE A 269 10.87 -7.66 34.23
N PRO A 270 11.05 -8.20 35.45
CA PRO A 270 11.04 -9.65 35.70
C PRO A 270 9.65 -10.30 35.70
N LYS A 271 8.57 -9.53 35.57
CA LYS A 271 7.16 -9.98 35.56
C LYS A 271 6.40 -9.61 34.29
N LEU A 272 7.11 -9.11 33.28
CA LEU A 272 6.48 -8.55 32.09
C LEU A 272 6.04 -9.67 31.15
N GLU A 273 4.73 -9.74 30.93
CA GLU A 273 4.01 -10.77 30.18
C GLU A 273 3.61 -10.27 28.79
N VAL A 274 3.21 -9.01 28.67
CA VAL A 274 2.71 -8.43 27.41
C VAL A 274 3.40 -7.10 27.12
N VAL A 275 4.02 -6.99 25.94
CA VAL A 275 4.61 -5.76 25.39
C VAL A 275 4.02 -5.48 24.02
N VAL A 276 3.36 -4.33 23.87
CA VAL A 276 2.75 -3.90 22.60
C VAL A 276 3.19 -2.47 22.29
N LEU A 277 4.08 -2.32 21.30
CA LEU A 277 4.67 -1.05 20.86
C LEU A 277 4.33 -0.71 19.39
N VAL A 278 3.39 -1.43 18.78
CA VAL A 278 3.05 -1.33 17.33
C VAL A 278 2.69 0.08 16.86
N ASN A 279 3.02 0.41 15.60
CA ASN A 279 2.68 1.68 14.95
C ASN A 279 3.28 2.91 15.67
N ASN A 280 4.59 2.86 15.92
CA ASN A 280 5.38 3.97 16.49
C ASN A 280 6.58 4.28 15.58
N HIS A 281 7.55 5.01 16.11
CA HIS A 281 8.79 5.40 15.43
C HIS A 281 10.03 4.95 16.22
N PHE A 282 9.94 3.85 16.97
CA PHE A 282 11.08 3.29 17.70
C PHE A 282 12.17 2.84 16.73
N THR A 283 13.42 3.22 17.01
CA THR A 283 14.60 3.01 16.16
C THR A 283 15.67 2.26 16.95
N ASP A 284 15.92 1.00 16.63
CA ASP A 284 16.91 0.19 17.36
C ASP A 284 17.51 -0.96 16.53
N VAL A 285 18.58 -1.58 17.04
CA VAL A 285 19.19 -2.80 16.46
C VAL A 285 18.70 -4.02 17.23
N LEU A 286 17.54 -4.54 16.84
CA LEU A 286 16.68 -5.33 17.73
C LEU A 286 17.31 -6.63 18.28
N GLY A 287 18.16 -7.30 17.49
CA GLY A 287 18.76 -8.59 17.86
C GLY A 287 19.54 -8.58 19.18
N GLU A 288 20.33 -7.54 19.46
CA GLU A 288 21.09 -7.44 20.71
C GLU A 288 20.19 -7.23 21.93
N TYR A 289 19.05 -6.54 21.75
CA TYR A 289 18.10 -6.24 22.83
C TYR A 289 17.19 -7.42 23.15
N LEU A 290 16.71 -8.18 22.16
CA LEU A 290 15.96 -9.42 22.42
C LEU A 290 16.84 -10.45 23.15
N LEU A 291 18.13 -10.52 22.80
CA LEU A 291 19.11 -11.29 23.56
C LEU A 291 19.34 -10.78 24.99
N SER A 292 18.99 -9.53 25.31
CA SER A 292 19.15 -8.93 26.64
C SER A 292 17.94 -9.13 27.57
N ILE A 293 16.78 -9.57 27.05
CA ILE A 293 15.56 -9.75 27.85
C ILE A 293 15.81 -10.69 29.03
N THR A 294 15.44 -10.23 30.24
CA THR A 294 15.52 -11.04 31.47
C THR A 294 14.15 -11.47 32.00
N SER A 295 13.04 -11.09 31.35
CA SER A 295 11.72 -11.64 31.68
C SER A 295 11.60 -13.07 31.18
N SER A 296 11.53 -14.03 32.11
CA SER A 296 11.12 -15.40 31.80
C SER A 296 9.60 -15.55 31.67
N SER A 297 8.83 -14.48 31.89
CA SER A 297 7.37 -14.47 31.90
C SER A 297 6.75 -13.84 30.65
N LEU A 298 7.55 -13.49 29.63
CA LEU A 298 7.02 -12.81 28.44
C LEU A 298 6.22 -13.78 27.55
N GLU A 299 4.91 -13.55 27.45
CA GLU A 299 3.93 -14.34 26.71
C GLU A 299 3.59 -13.71 25.35
N TYR A 300 3.62 -12.38 25.22
CA TYR A 300 3.23 -11.68 23.99
C TYR A 300 4.09 -10.45 23.69
N LEU A 301 4.66 -10.39 22.48
CA LEU A 301 5.53 -9.32 22.02
C LEU A 301 5.11 -8.82 20.62
N ASP A 302 4.53 -7.61 20.56
CA ASP A 302 4.16 -6.92 19.32
C ASP A 302 4.97 -5.62 19.13
N LEU A 303 5.87 -5.65 18.15
CA LEU A 303 6.77 -4.57 17.77
C LEU A 303 6.51 -4.06 16.35
N ARG A 304 5.35 -4.42 15.74
CA ARG A 304 5.06 -4.16 14.33
C ARG A 304 5.10 -2.69 13.94
N SER A 305 5.26 -2.42 12.65
CA SER A 305 5.09 -1.08 12.04
C SER A 305 5.90 -0.01 12.77
N ASN A 306 7.20 -0.22 12.87
CA ASN A 306 8.16 0.62 13.59
C ASN A 306 9.39 0.91 12.70
N LYS A 307 10.50 1.34 13.29
CA LYS A 307 11.78 1.60 12.59
C LYS A 307 12.91 0.75 13.18
N PHE A 308 12.59 -0.45 13.67
CA PHE A 308 13.59 -1.42 14.12
C PHE A 308 14.40 -1.95 12.94
N THR A 309 15.66 -2.27 13.21
CA THR A 309 16.68 -2.64 12.21
C THR A 309 17.51 -3.83 12.68
N GLY A 310 18.25 -4.42 11.74
CA GLY A 310 19.28 -5.43 12.02
C GLY A 310 18.78 -6.87 11.90
N ASN A 311 19.66 -7.80 12.26
CA ASN A 311 19.41 -9.23 12.10
C ASN A 311 18.81 -9.80 13.40
N VAL A 312 17.85 -10.72 13.25
CA VAL A 312 17.14 -11.35 14.37
C VAL A 312 17.08 -12.86 14.12
N ASN A 313 17.65 -13.66 15.02
CA ASN A 313 17.55 -15.12 14.91
C ASN A 313 16.40 -15.65 15.79
N LEU A 314 15.52 -16.47 15.23
CA LEU A 314 14.38 -17.02 15.97
C LEU A 314 14.83 -17.99 17.08
N TYR A 315 15.85 -18.82 16.83
CA TYR A 315 16.41 -19.74 17.83
C TYR A 315 16.93 -18.98 19.07
N ASP A 316 17.59 -17.85 18.87
CA ASP A 316 18.14 -17.00 19.95
C ASP A 316 17.04 -16.34 20.81
N ILE A 317 15.86 -16.10 20.25
CA ILE A 317 14.67 -15.64 20.98
C ILE A 317 14.06 -16.81 21.76
N PHE A 318 13.66 -17.87 21.06
CA PHE A 318 12.82 -18.93 21.62
C PHE A 318 13.57 -19.86 22.59
N SER A 319 14.90 -19.96 22.48
CA SER A 319 15.73 -20.63 23.50
C SER A 319 15.69 -19.93 24.87
N LYS A 320 15.38 -18.62 24.91
CA LYS A 320 15.21 -17.82 26.12
C LYS A 320 13.75 -17.65 26.53
N LEU A 321 12.87 -17.40 25.56
CA LEU A 321 11.46 -17.07 25.77
C LEU A 321 10.56 -18.28 25.49
N GLN A 322 10.74 -19.34 26.28
CA GLN A 322 10.03 -20.62 26.13
C GLN A 322 8.54 -20.57 26.50
N HIS A 323 8.06 -19.43 27.01
CA HIS A 323 6.65 -19.15 27.31
C HIS A 323 6.00 -18.16 26.32
N LEU A 324 6.72 -17.74 25.28
CA LEU A 324 6.19 -16.79 24.30
C LEU A 324 5.14 -17.47 23.41
N MET A 325 3.91 -16.98 23.46
CA MET A 325 2.77 -17.42 22.64
C MET A 325 2.59 -16.55 21.39
N GLY A 326 2.93 -15.25 21.46
CA GLY A 326 2.79 -14.31 20.35
C GLY A 326 4.08 -13.55 20.04
N LEU A 327 4.56 -13.64 18.79
CA LEU A 327 5.69 -12.87 18.28
C LEU A 327 5.32 -12.15 16.98
N LEU A 328 5.28 -10.81 17.05
CA LEU A 328 4.87 -9.97 15.92
C LEU A 328 5.92 -8.89 15.65
N LEU A 329 6.65 -9.05 14.55
CA LEU A 329 7.79 -8.22 14.14
C LEU A 329 7.57 -7.48 12.80
N SER A 330 6.46 -7.76 12.10
CA SER A 330 6.12 -7.23 10.77
C SER A 330 6.32 -5.71 10.57
N ASP A 331 6.47 -5.26 9.33
CA ASP A 331 6.64 -3.83 8.97
C ASP A 331 7.81 -3.14 9.71
N ASN A 332 8.97 -3.78 9.74
CA ASN A 332 10.22 -3.21 10.24
C ASN A 332 11.37 -3.49 9.26
N ALA A 333 12.48 -2.77 9.36
CA ALA A 333 13.68 -2.98 8.53
C ALA A 333 14.58 -4.10 9.06
N LEU A 334 13.95 -5.22 9.45
CA LEU A 334 14.62 -6.40 10.02
C LEU A 334 15.09 -7.38 8.93
N SER A 335 16.00 -8.27 9.30
CA SER A 335 16.27 -9.49 8.55
C SER A 335 16.25 -10.67 9.50
N VAL A 336 15.17 -11.44 9.44
CA VAL A 336 14.96 -12.59 10.33
C VAL A 336 15.68 -13.81 9.76
N SER A 337 16.47 -14.49 10.57
CA SER A 337 17.14 -15.74 10.22
C SER A 337 16.50 -16.93 10.93
N THR A 338 16.11 -17.90 10.12
CA THR A 338 15.45 -19.17 10.44
C THR A 338 16.43 -20.28 10.81
N THR A 339 17.64 -20.21 10.25
CA THR A 339 18.73 -21.18 10.45
C THR A 339 19.58 -20.86 11.68
N GLY A 340 20.08 -21.91 12.33
CA GLY A 340 20.93 -21.83 13.51
C GLY A 340 22.35 -21.36 13.17
N THR A 341 22.93 -20.54 14.04
CA THR A 341 24.30 -19.99 13.86
C THR A 341 25.41 -21.00 14.18
N ASP A 342 25.11 -22.07 14.91
CA ASP A 342 26.00 -23.22 15.13
C ASP A 342 25.48 -24.45 14.36
N THR A 343 26.29 -24.95 13.41
CA THR A 343 25.98 -26.12 12.57
C THR A 343 26.01 -27.47 13.33
N ARG A 344 26.11 -27.42 14.66
CA ARG A 344 26.05 -28.58 15.58
C ARG A 344 24.68 -28.79 16.22
N VAL A 345 23.77 -27.82 16.14
CA VAL A 345 22.43 -27.93 16.72
C VAL A 345 21.47 -28.51 15.68
N ASP A 346 20.91 -29.69 15.97
CA ASP A 346 19.82 -30.25 15.19
C ASP A 346 18.50 -29.56 15.58
N LEU A 347 18.07 -28.62 14.73
CA LEU A 347 16.86 -27.81 14.93
C LEU A 347 15.57 -28.63 14.82
N THR A 348 15.62 -29.82 14.20
CA THR A 348 14.47 -30.74 14.12
C THR A 348 14.15 -31.40 15.45
N ALA A 349 15.14 -31.42 16.37
CA ALA A 349 15.01 -31.93 17.73
C ALA A 349 14.88 -30.82 18.80
N PHE A 350 14.81 -29.55 18.39
CA PHE A 350 14.68 -28.43 19.33
C PHE A 350 13.23 -28.29 19.85
N PRO A 351 13.02 -28.12 21.17
CA PRO A 351 11.70 -27.88 21.75
C PRO A 351 11.26 -26.43 21.50
N TRP A 352 10.78 -26.15 20.28
CA TRP A 352 10.13 -24.88 19.96
C TRP A 352 8.89 -24.66 20.86
N PRO A 353 8.64 -23.43 21.36
CA PRO A 353 7.44 -23.14 22.14
C PRO A 353 6.19 -23.18 21.25
N GLU A 354 5.06 -23.51 21.85
CA GLU A 354 3.75 -23.59 21.20
C GLU A 354 3.18 -22.17 21.04
N ILE A 355 3.41 -21.56 19.87
CA ILE A 355 2.97 -20.20 19.54
C ILE A 355 1.57 -20.20 18.92
N SER A 356 0.72 -19.26 19.34
CA SER A 356 -0.61 -19.02 18.75
C SER A 356 -0.59 -17.95 17.66
N VAL A 357 0.35 -17.00 17.71
CA VAL A 357 0.42 -15.88 16.75
C VAL A 357 1.86 -15.65 16.28
N LEU A 358 2.10 -15.72 14.96
CA LEU A 358 3.38 -15.38 14.35
C LEU A 358 3.20 -14.42 13.18
N ALA A 359 3.73 -13.20 13.31
CA ALA A 359 3.71 -12.19 12.25
C ALA A 359 5.13 -11.70 11.92
N LEU A 360 5.62 -12.11 10.74
CA LEU A 360 6.96 -11.84 10.21
C LEU A 360 6.90 -11.21 8.80
N SER A 361 5.86 -10.43 8.51
CA SER A 361 5.72 -9.77 7.21
C SER A 361 6.79 -8.71 6.97
N SER A 362 7.31 -8.63 5.75
CA SER A 362 8.40 -7.71 5.39
C SER A 362 9.69 -7.87 6.22
N CYS A 363 9.94 -9.06 6.77
CA CYS A 363 11.14 -9.40 7.57
C CYS A 363 12.31 -10.00 6.76
N ASN A 364 12.28 -9.87 5.43
CA ASN A 364 13.32 -10.34 4.49
C ASN A 364 13.59 -11.86 4.56
N LEU A 365 12.56 -12.67 4.82
CA LEU A 365 12.62 -14.14 4.78
C LEU A 365 12.78 -14.66 3.34
N THR A 366 13.57 -15.73 3.16
CA THR A 366 13.76 -16.41 1.85
C THR A 366 13.23 -17.84 1.80
N GLU A 367 12.81 -18.38 2.93
CA GLU A 367 12.34 -19.76 3.14
C GLU A 367 11.29 -19.79 4.26
N PHE A 368 10.54 -20.89 4.39
CA PHE A 368 9.60 -21.07 5.49
C PHE A 368 10.36 -21.34 6.81
N PRO A 369 10.05 -20.64 7.91
CA PRO A 369 10.70 -20.88 9.21
C PRO A 369 10.55 -22.32 9.74
N GLU A 370 11.66 -22.97 10.08
CA GLU A 370 11.65 -24.34 10.62
C GLU A 370 10.84 -24.49 11.91
N ILE A 371 10.76 -23.43 12.73
CA ILE A 371 9.91 -23.37 13.94
C ILE A 371 8.45 -23.75 13.66
N LEU A 372 7.94 -23.54 12.44
CA LEU A 372 6.56 -23.88 12.08
C LEU A 372 6.32 -25.39 12.02
N GLN A 373 7.37 -26.21 11.89
CA GLN A 373 7.24 -27.67 11.94
C GLN A 373 6.71 -28.08 13.32
N ASN A 374 5.59 -28.82 13.32
CA ASN A 374 4.87 -29.28 14.51
C ASN A 374 4.20 -28.19 15.37
N GLN A 375 4.02 -26.95 14.88
CA GLN A 375 3.21 -25.93 15.58
C GLN A 375 1.73 -26.28 15.53
N THR A 376 1.24 -26.99 16.53
CA THR A 376 -0.15 -27.47 16.61
C THR A 376 -1.14 -26.46 17.18
N TYR A 377 -0.66 -25.37 17.80
CA TYR A 377 -1.50 -24.34 18.46
C TYR A 377 -1.57 -23.01 17.70
N LEU A 378 -0.95 -22.91 16.52
CA LEU A 378 -0.92 -21.68 15.73
C LEU A 378 -2.30 -21.34 15.16
N GLN A 379 -2.80 -20.15 15.48
CA GLN A 379 -4.07 -19.60 15.02
C GLN A 379 -3.86 -18.55 13.92
N ASP A 380 -2.86 -17.67 14.09
CA ASP A 380 -2.53 -16.61 13.15
C ASP A 380 -1.11 -16.77 12.59
N LEU A 381 -0.98 -16.83 11.26
CA LEU A 381 0.29 -16.85 10.54
C LEU A 381 0.34 -15.76 9.45
N ASP A 382 1.25 -14.81 9.59
CA ASP A 382 1.57 -13.79 8.58
C ASP A 382 3.05 -13.86 8.18
N LEU A 383 3.31 -14.31 6.95
CA LEU A 383 4.63 -14.35 6.31
C LEU A 383 4.67 -13.47 5.04
N SER A 384 3.74 -12.52 4.91
CA SER A 384 3.57 -11.72 3.68
C SER A 384 4.74 -10.78 3.36
N LYS A 385 4.77 -10.21 2.15
CA LYS A 385 5.75 -9.19 1.72
C LYS A 385 7.22 -9.58 1.94
N ASN A 386 7.54 -10.87 1.80
CA ASN A 386 8.88 -11.42 1.99
C ASN A 386 9.51 -11.81 0.64
N SER A 387 10.49 -12.71 0.63
CA SER A 387 11.13 -13.25 -0.58
C SER A 387 11.19 -14.78 -0.56
N ILE A 388 10.20 -15.42 0.10
CA ILE A 388 10.09 -16.89 0.21
C ILE A 388 9.88 -17.48 -1.18
N ARG A 389 10.59 -18.58 -1.50
CA ARG A 389 10.64 -19.17 -2.84
C ARG A 389 10.30 -20.65 -2.86
N GLY A 390 9.81 -21.11 -4.01
CA GLY A 390 9.57 -22.53 -4.28
C GLY A 390 8.19 -23.01 -3.84
N GLU A 391 7.97 -24.32 -3.87
CA GLU A 391 6.68 -24.89 -3.50
C GLU A 391 6.43 -24.83 -2.00
N ILE A 392 5.17 -24.63 -1.61
CA ILE A 392 4.73 -24.66 -0.21
C ILE A 392 4.96 -26.09 0.34
N PRO A 393 5.82 -26.28 1.35
CA PRO A 393 6.14 -27.62 1.84
C PRO A 393 4.92 -28.35 2.42
N GLN A 394 4.80 -29.65 2.15
CA GLN A 394 3.65 -30.45 2.59
C GLN A 394 3.41 -30.47 4.12
N TRP A 395 4.43 -30.16 4.92
CA TRP A 395 4.30 -30.03 6.38
C TRP A 395 3.64 -28.71 6.81
N ILE A 396 3.62 -27.66 5.97
CA ILE A 396 2.87 -26.42 6.25
C ILE A 396 1.37 -26.76 6.41
N PHE A 397 0.86 -27.72 5.63
CA PHE A 397 -0.53 -28.18 5.72
C PHE A 397 -0.88 -28.94 7.03
N GLN A 398 0.06 -29.06 7.97
CA GLN A 398 -0.17 -29.61 9.31
C GLN A 398 -0.10 -28.52 10.41
N VAL A 399 0.34 -27.30 10.05
CA VAL A 399 0.44 -26.15 10.95
C VAL A 399 -0.94 -25.76 11.48
N GLY A 400 -0.99 -25.43 12.76
CA GLY A 400 -2.20 -25.08 13.51
C GLY A 400 -3.12 -26.26 13.79
N ASN A 401 -2.82 -27.50 13.36
CA ASN A 401 -3.63 -28.71 13.65
C ASN A 401 -5.15 -28.49 13.55
N ASN A 402 -5.60 -27.88 12.44
CA ASN A 402 -6.99 -27.50 12.18
C ASN A 402 -7.61 -26.37 13.05
N ILE A 403 -6.84 -25.67 13.89
CA ILE A 403 -7.25 -24.43 14.58
C ILE A 403 -6.66 -23.14 13.98
N LEU A 404 -6.01 -23.21 12.81
CA LEU A 404 -5.55 -22.02 12.07
C LEU A 404 -6.75 -21.22 11.55
N GLU A 405 -6.84 -19.95 11.94
CA GLU A 405 -7.93 -19.01 11.58
C GLU A 405 -7.48 -17.96 10.57
N TYR A 406 -6.22 -17.50 10.63
CA TYR A 406 -5.64 -16.52 9.70
C TYR A 406 -4.36 -17.04 9.03
N LEU A 407 -4.29 -16.97 7.71
CA LEU A 407 -3.11 -17.28 6.91
C LEU A 407 -2.85 -16.23 5.83
N ASP A 408 -1.72 -15.52 5.93
CA ASP A 408 -1.23 -14.61 4.89
C ASP A 408 0.19 -14.99 4.43
N LEU A 409 0.28 -15.35 3.15
CA LEU A 409 1.51 -15.69 2.41
C LEU A 409 1.73 -14.74 1.22
N SER A 410 0.96 -13.65 1.11
CA SER A 410 0.93 -12.76 -0.04
C SER A 410 2.27 -12.06 -0.31
N HIS A 411 2.47 -11.58 -1.54
CA HIS A 411 3.69 -10.87 -1.96
C HIS A 411 4.98 -11.67 -1.65
N ASN A 412 5.10 -12.85 -2.24
CA ASN A 412 6.26 -13.74 -2.16
C ASN A 412 6.56 -14.35 -3.55
N PHE A 413 7.45 -15.34 -3.65
CA PHE A 413 7.76 -16.06 -4.89
C PHE A 413 7.41 -17.56 -4.79
N LEU A 414 6.27 -17.87 -4.15
CA LEU A 414 5.79 -19.24 -3.97
C LEU A 414 5.28 -19.83 -5.29
N THR A 415 5.63 -21.08 -5.56
CA THR A 415 5.26 -21.84 -6.77
C THR A 415 4.44 -23.08 -6.42
N GLY A 416 4.05 -23.87 -7.42
CA GLY A 416 3.30 -25.11 -7.21
C GLY A 416 1.79 -24.90 -7.15
N SER A 417 1.07 -25.96 -6.74
CA SER A 417 -0.41 -25.99 -6.70
C SER A 417 -0.93 -26.12 -5.27
N LEU A 418 -2.01 -25.41 -4.95
CA LEU A 418 -2.68 -25.39 -3.65
C LEU A 418 -3.89 -26.34 -3.56
N ALA A 419 -4.12 -27.21 -4.56
CA ALA A 419 -5.41 -27.83 -4.89
C ALA A 419 -6.33 -28.36 -3.76
N ASN A 420 -5.80 -28.74 -2.58
CA ASN A 420 -6.60 -29.02 -1.38
C ASN A 420 -6.04 -28.22 -0.18
N LEU A 421 -6.90 -27.49 0.52
CA LEU A 421 -6.57 -26.83 1.79
C LEU A 421 -7.04 -27.69 2.98
N PRO A 422 -6.21 -27.91 4.01
CA PRO A 422 -6.52 -28.81 5.13
C PRO A 422 -7.34 -28.16 6.26
N TRP A 423 -7.39 -26.82 6.30
CA TRP A 423 -7.86 -26.06 7.46
C TRP A 423 -9.37 -25.82 7.41
N ASN A 424 -10.13 -26.55 8.23
CA ASN A 424 -11.59 -26.51 8.26
C ASN A 424 -12.15 -25.31 9.04
N ASN A 425 -11.34 -24.67 9.89
CA ASN A 425 -11.72 -23.49 10.69
C ASN A 425 -11.17 -22.16 10.12
N LEU A 426 -10.51 -22.20 8.96
CA LEU A 426 -9.86 -21.02 8.38
C LEU A 426 -10.89 -19.93 8.06
N LEU A 427 -10.65 -18.72 8.55
CA LEU A 427 -11.49 -17.53 8.36
C LEU A 427 -10.90 -16.60 7.31
N PHE A 428 -9.56 -16.53 7.23
CA PHE A 428 -8.85 -15.64 6.32
C PHE A 428 -7.74 -16.41 5.59
N ILE A 429 -7.76 -16.37 4.25
CA ILE A 429 -6.64 -16.85 3.43
C ILE A 429 -6.26 -15.80 2.37
N HIS A 430 -4.98 -15.42 2.42
CA HIS A 430 -4.38 -14.44 1.50
C HIS A 430 -3.09 -15.03 0.91
N VAL A 431 -3.10 -15.29 -0.40
CA VAL A 431 -1.98 -15.87 -1.15
C VAL A 431 -1.64 -15.06 -2.41
N SER A 432 -2.10 -13.80 -2.45
CA SER A 432 -1.97 -12.94 -3.62
C SER A 432 -0.51 -12.61 -3.98
N SER A 433 -0.26 -12.12 -5.18
CA SER A 433 1.08 -11.67 -5.62
C SER A 433 2.16 -12.74 -5.41
N ASN A 434 1.98 -13.89 -6.06
CA ASN A 434 2.86 -15.06 -6.00
C ASN A 434 2.96 -15.71 -7.39
N LEU A 435 3.62 -16.88 -7.49
CA LEU A 435 3.80 -17.64 -8.73
C LEU A 435 3.04 -19.00 -8.69
N LEU A 436 1.96 -19.08 -7.89
CA LEU A 436 1.15 -20.27 -7.70
C LEU A 436 0.34 -20.59 -8.96
N HIS A 437 0.13 -21.88 -9.25
CA HIS A 437 -0.43 -22.31 -10.53
C HIS A 437 -1.25 -23.61 -10.46
N GLY A 438 -2.07 -23.84 -11.48
CA GLY A 438 -3.01 -24.96 -11.55
C GLY A 438 -4.40 -24.58 -11.03
N PRO A 439 -5.25 -25.54 -10.65
CA PRO A 439 -6.62 -25.24 -10.23
C PRO A 439 -6.65 -24.38 -8.97
N LEU A 440 -7.65 -23.50 -8.90
CA LEU A 440 -7.93 -22.70 -7.72
C LEU A 440 -8.25 -23.61 -6.52
N PRO A 441 -7.67 -23.39 -5.33
CA PRO A 441 -8.02 -24.16 -4.13
C PRO A 441 -9.43 -23.82 -3.63
N LEU A 442 -10.12 -24.82 -3.07
CA LEU A 442 -11.37 -24.61 -2.35
C LEU A 442 -11.11 -24.58 -0.82
N PRO A 443 -11.32 -23.44 -0.14
CA PRO A 443 -11.27 -23.37 1.33
C PRO A 443 -12.56 -23.93 1.98
N SER A 444 -12.55 -24.01 3.32
CA SER A 444 -13.73 -24.38 4.12
C SER A 444 -14.85 -23.33 4.05
N ALA A 445 -16.10 -23.74 4.28
CA ALA A 445 -17.27 -22.85 4.32
C ALA A 445 -17.26 -21.84 5.49
N THR A 446 -16.31 -21.96 6.42
CA THR A 446 -15.99 -20.96 7.46
C THR A 446 -15.35 -19.69 6.89
N ILE A 447 -14.79 -19.74 5.68
CA ILE A 447 -13.97 -18.66 5.12
C ILE A 447 -14.76 -17.35 4.97
N PHE A 448 -14.16 -16.26 5.43
CA PHE A 448 -14.70 -14.92 5.43
C PHE A 448 -14.05 -14.07 4.33
N TRP A 449 -12.72 -14.14 4.16
CA TRP A 449 -12.01 -13.58 3.00
C TRP A 449 -11.15 -14.62 2.29
N PHE A 450 -11.25 -14.66 0.97
CA PHE A 450 -10.41 -15.45 0.08
C PHE A 450 -9.79 -14.52 -0.98
N ALA A 451 -8.49 -14.28 -0.86
CA ALA A 451 -7.73 -13.43 -1.78
C ALA A 451 -6.54 -14.21 -2.36
N ALA A 452 -6.62 -14.51 -3.67
CA ALA A 452 -5.66 -15.31 -4.43
C ALA A 452 -5.25 -14.62 -5.75
N SER A 453 -5.40 -13.30 -5.80
CA SER A 453 -5.14 -12.48 -6.97
C SER A 453 -3.65 -12.40 -7.35
N ASN A 454 -3.36 -11.94 -8.56
CA ASN A 454 -2.00 -11.70 -9.07
C ASN A 454 -1.11 -12.96 -8.97
N ASN A 455 -1.56 -14.03 -9.63
CA ASN A 455 -0.99 -15.38 -9.62
C ASN A 455 -1.16 -16.04 -11.01
N ASN A 456 -0.84 -17.33 -11.15
CA ASN A 456 -0.96 -18.10 -12.38
C ASN A 456 -1.95 -19.27 -12.26
N PHE A 457 -3.03 -19.12 -11.47
CA PHE A 457 -4.09 -20.12 -11.36
C PHE A 457 -4.83 -20.27 -12.70
N THR A 458 -5.23 -21.50 -13.02
CA THR A 458 -5.84 -21.91 -14.29
C THR A 458 -7.04 -22.84 -14.06
N GLY A 459 -7.78 -23.16 -15.12
CA GLY A 459 -8.99 -23.98 -15.05
C GLY A 459 -10.23 -23.13 -14.80
N LEU A 460 -11.28 -23.75 -14.26
CA LEU A 460 -12.58 -23.11 -14.02
C LEU A 460 -12.81 -22.83 -12.52
N ILE A 461 -13.65 -21.83 -12.23
CA ILE A 461 -14.10 -21.54 -10.86
C ILE A 461 -15.19 -22.55 -10.49
N ASP A 462 -14.82 -23.60 -9.74
CA ASP A 462 -15.71 -24.73 -9.46
C ASP A 462 -16.99 -24.32 -8.71
N PRO A 463 -18.19 -24.81 -9.10
CA PRO A 463 -19.45 -24.53 -8.40
C PRO A 463 -19.50 -24.94 -6.92
N SER A 464 -18.51 -25.68 -6.40
CA SER A 464 -18.35 -25.89 -4.97
C SER A 464 -18.06 -24.59 -4.21
N ILE A 465 -17.53 -23.55 -4.88
CA ILE A 465 -17.34 -22.20 -4.30
C ILE A 465 -18.65 -21.59 -3.81
N CYS A 466 -19.80 -22.01 -4.36
CA CYS A 466 -21.13 -21.55 -3.95
C CYS A 466 -21.49 -21.97 -2.50
N THR A 467 -20.73 -22.89 -1.89
CA THR A 467 -20.93 -23.34 -0.50
C THR A 467 -20.36 -22.37 0.54
N LEU A 468 -19.52 -21.41 0.12
CA LEU A 468 -18.85 -20.45 0.99
C LEU A 468 -19.80 -19.31 1.42
N THR A 469 -20.88 -19.63 2.13
CA THR A 469 -21.93 -18.65 2.47
C THR A 469 -21.49 -17.58 3.48
N SER A 470 -20.36 -17.79 4.16
CA SER A 470 -19.73 -16.85 5.11
C SER A 470 -18.89 -15.77 4.42
N LEU A 471 -18.66 -15.88 3.10
CA LEU A 471 -17.71 -15.11 2.33
C LEU A 471 -18.13 -13.65 2.15
N ARG A 472 -17.24 -12.73 2.56
CA ARG A 472 -17.39 -11.27 2.45
C ARG A 472 -16.47 -10.62 1.42
N LEU A 473 -15.35 -11.25 1.09
CA LEU A 473 -14.43 -10.81 0.03
C LEU A 473 -13.97 -12.03 -0.77
N LEU A 474 -14.17 -11.96 -2.08
CA LEU A 474 -13.57 -12.86 -3.05
C LEU A 474 -12.74 -12.03 -4.04
N ASP A 475 -11.42 -12.21 -4.01
CA ASP A 475 -10.51 -11.61 -5.00
C ASP A 475 -9.66 -12.68 -5.67
N LEU A 476 -9.99 -12.94 -6.93
CA LEU A 476 -9.31 -13.90 -7.82
C LEU A 476 -8.70 -13.19 -9.04
N SER A 477 -8.57 -11.86 -8.98
CA SER A 477 -8.14 -11.05 -10.11
C SER A 477 -6.72 -11.33 -10.58
N ASN A 478 -6.37 -10.94 -11.81
CA ASN A 478 -5.03 -11.07 -12.38
C ASN A 478 -4.52 -12.53 -12.30
N ASN A 479 -5.24 -13.42 -12.97
CA ASN A 479 -4.97 -14.86 -13.04
C ASN A 479 -5.32 -15.40 -14.44
N ASN A 480 -5.10 -16.69 -14.66
CA ASN A 480 -5.43 -17.38 -15.92
C ASN A 480 -6.69 -18.26 -15.81
N LEU A 481 -7.62 -17.94 -14.89
CA LEU A 481 -8.89 -18.66 -14.72
C LEU A 481 -9.80 -18.45 -15.94
N GLY A 482 -10.65 -19.42 -16.27
CA GLY A 482 -11.56 -19.36 -17.40
C GLY A 482 -12.80 -20.24 -17.23
N GLY A 483 -13.37 -20.68 -18.35
CA GLY A 483 -14.70 -21.30 -18.38
C GLY A 483 -15.82 -20.25 -18.41
N GLU A 484 -17.07 -20.72 -18.34
CA GLU A 484 -18.22 -19.82 -18.21
C GLU A 484 -18.30 -19.22 -16.80
N PHE A 485 -18.81 -17.99 -16.69
CA PHE A 485 -19.04 -17.33 -15.40
C PHE A 485 -19.90 -18.20 -14.46
N THR A 486 -19.36 -18.50 -13.27
CA THR A 486 -20.02 -19.35 -12.26
C THR A 486 -21.27 -18.67 -11.69
N HIS A 487 -22.42 -18.97 -12.30
CA HIS A 487 -23.70 -18.29 -12.14
C HIS A 487 -24.18 -18.05 -10.69
N CYS A 488 -23.74 -18.87 -9.73
CA CYS A 488 -24.12 -18.71 -8.32
C CYS A 488 -23.48 -17.51 -7.63
N LEU A 489 -22.37 -16.94 -8.16
CA LEU A 489 -21.60 -15.89 -7.49
C LEU A 489 -22.43 -14.60 -7.29
N GLY A 490 -23.42 -14.34 -8.15
CA GLY A 490 -24.39 -13.25 -7.95
C GLY A 490 -25.47 -13.53 -6.87
N ASN A 491 -25.42 -14.68 -6.21
CA ASN A 491 -26.45 -15.13 -5.27
C ASN A 491 -25.88 -15.97 -4.09
N ILE A 492 -24.58 -15.90 -3.83
CA ILE A 492 -23.90 -16.72 -2.82
C ILE A 492 -24.32 -16.31 -1.40
N SER A 493 -24.13 -15.04 -1.03
CA SER A 493 -24.44 -14.51 0.29
C SER A 493 -24.80 -13.02 0.24
N ASP A 494 -25.70 -12.59 1.13
CA ASP A 494 -26.03 -11.17 1.31
C ASP A 494 -24.93 -10.41 2.06
N ASP A 495 -24.02 -11.13 2.70
CA ASP A 495 -22.84 -10.61 3.39
C ASP A 495 -21.66 -10.33 2.45
N LEU A 496 -21.74 -10.71 1.17
CA LEU A 496 -20.66 -10.49 0.21
C LEU A 496 -20.51 -8.98 -0.08
N VAL A 497 -19.34 -8.42 0.23
CA VAL A 497 -19.02 -6.98 0.07
C VAL A 497 -18.20 -6.73 -1.20
N VAL A 498 -17.28 -7.65 -1.53
CA VAL A 498 -16.32 -7.53 -2.63
C VAL A 498 -16.33 -8.79 -3.49
N LEU A 499 -16.56 -8.62 -4.79
CA LEU A 499 -16.34 -9.63 -5.82
C LEU A 499 -15.41 -9.06 -6.90
N ASN A 500 -14.16 -9.53 -6.93
CA ASN A 500 -13.17 -9.16 -7.92
C ASN A 500 -12.69 -10.40 -8.70
N LEU A 501 -13.01 -10.45 -9.99
CA LEU A 501 -12.57 -11.47 -10.94
C LEU A 501 -11.81 -10.84 -12.13
N GLY A 502 -11.44 -9.56 -12.04
CA GLY A 502 -10.83 -8.80 -13.13
C GLY A 502 -9.53 -9.41 -13.66
N SER A 503 -9.19 -9.16 -14.93
CA SER A 503 -7.99 -9.72 -15.59
C SER A 503 -7.91 -11.26 -15.52
N ASN A 504 -8.83 -11.92 -16.22
CA ASN A 504 -8.91 -13.38 -16.35
C ASN A 504 -9.44 -13.78 -17.76
N ASN A 505 -9.60 -15.08 -18.02
CA ASN A 505 -10.12 -15.63 -19.29
C ASN A 505 -11.59 -16.12 -19.19
N ILE A 506 -12.38 -15.57 -18.27
CA ILE A 506 -13.77 -15.99 -18.01
C ILE A 506 -14.68 -15.51 -19.13
N HIS A 507 -15.53 -16.38 -19.66
CA HIS A 507 -16.46 -16.11 -20.75
C HIS A 507 -17.91 -16.46 -20.38
N GLY A 508 -18.78 -16.53 -21.38
CA GLY A 508 -20.22 -16.73 -21.16
C GLY A 508 -20.91 -15.43 -20.72
N SER A 509 -22.13 -15.55 -20.22
CA SER A 509 -22.96 -14.40 -19.80
C SER A 509 -23.13 -14.34 -18.30
N LEU A 510 -23.23 -13.12 -17.77
CA LEU A 510 -23.58 -12.87 -16.37
C LEU A 510 -24.97 -13.48 -16.03
N PRO A 511 -25.17 -13.95 -14.78
CA PRO A 511 -26.42 -14.60 -14.38
C PRO A 511 -27.57 -13.59 -14.37
N SER A 512 -28.75 -13.99 -14.87
CA SER A 512 -29.93 -13.13 -14.97
C SER A 512 -30.46 -12.62 -13.62
N THR A 513 -30.11 -13.28 -12.52
CA THR A 513 -30.64 -13.02 -11.17
C THR A 513 -29.53 -12.84 -10.15
N PHE A 514 -29.28 -11.59 -9.76
CA PHE A 514 -28.66 -11.22 -8.49
C PHE A 514 -29.77 -11.01 -7.45
N SER A 515 -29.83 -11.90 -6.44
CA SER A 515 -30.87 -11.86 -5.39
C SER A 515 -30.35 -11.98 -3.95
N LYS A 516 -29.05 -12.21 -3.77
CA LYS A 516 -28.32 -12.02 -2.51
C LYS A 516 -27.08 -11.20 -2.81
N CYS A 517 -27.15 -9.91 -2.53
CA CYS A 517 -26.10 -8.94 -2.80
C CYS A 517 -26.32 -7.63 -2.02
N SER A 518 -27.11 -7.66 -0.93
CA SER A 518 -27.49 -6.43 -0.22
C SER A 518 -26.30 -5.71 0.42
N SER A 519 -25.21 -6.42 0.76
CA SER A 519 -23.95 -5.80 1.25
C SER A 519 -22.92 -5.52 0.15
N LEU A 520 -23.18 -5.87 -1.12
CA LEU A 520 -22.20 -5.81 -2.22
C LEU A 520 -21.89 -4.36 -2.58
N GLN A 521 -20.62 -3.97 -2.43
CA GLN A 521 -20.13 -2.60 -2.66
C GLN A 521 -19.18 -2.53 -3.86
N PHE A 522 -18.40 -3.58 -4.10
CA PHE A 522 -17.38 -3.63 -5.14
C PHE A 522 -17.62 -4.83 -6.06
N LEU A 523 -17.86 -4.58 -7.34
CA LEU A 523 -17.98 -5.58 -8.39
C LEU A 523 -17.02 -5.24 -9.54
N ASP A 524 -15.94 -6.00 -9.66
CA ASP A 524 -14.98 -5.87 -10.77
C ASP A 524 -14.87 -7.20 -11.53
N LEU A 525 -15.27 -7.15 -12.80
CA LEU A 525 -15.22 -8.25 -13.76
C LEU A 525 -14.47 -7.83 -15.04
N SER A 526 -13.59 -6.83 -14.93
CA SER A 526 -12.88 -6.23 -16.06
C SER A 526 -11.91 -7.18 -16.75
N SER A 527 -11.46 -6.84 -17.96
CA SER A 527 -10.39 -7.56 -18.69
C SER A 527 -10.65 -9.06 -18.75
N ASN A 528 -11.80 -9.42 -19.32
CA ASN A 528 -12.31 -10.79 -19.43
C ASN A 528 -12.99 -10.99 -20.80
N LEU A 529 -13.64 -12.14 -21.01
CA LEU A 529 -14.29 -12.52 -22.27
C LEU A 529 -15.83 -12.59 -22.13
N LEU A 530 -16.41 -11.86 -21.17
CA LEU A 530 -17.83 -11.90 -20.85
C LEU A 530 -18.68 -11.27 -21.97
N GLN A 531 -19.85 -11.86 -22.24
CA GLN A 531 -20.72 -11.49 -23.35
C GLN A 531 -22.20 -11.39 -22.94
N GLY A 532 -23.02 -10.78 -23.79
CA GLY A 532 -24.46 -10.63 -23.57
C GLY A 532 -24.82 -9.33 -22.86
N LEU A 533 -25.92 -9.36 -22.11
CA LEU A 533 -26.57 -8.21 -21.46
C LEU A 533 -26.07 -8.02 -20.01
N VAL A 534 -26.20 -6.81 -19.47
CA VAL A 534 -25.91 -6.51 -18.06
C VAL A 534 -27.16 -6.81 -17.22
N PRO A 535 -27.11 -7.76 -16.25
CA PRO A 535 -28.31 -8.23 -15.56
C PRO A 535 -29.03 -7.13 -14.78
N ARG A 536 -30.26 -6.81 -15.18
CA ARG A 536 -31.14 -5.82 -14.52
C ARG A 536 -31.36 -6.08 -13.01
N SER A 537 -31.18 -7.32 -12.57
CA SER A 537 -31.25 -7.72 -11.16
C SER A 537 -30.12 -7.14 -10.30
N LEU A 538 -29.02 -6.65 -10.87
CA LEU A 538 -28.01 -5.86 -10.15
C LEU A 538 -28.60 -4.57 -9.54
N ALA A 539 -29.75 -4.09 -10.01
CA ALA A 539 -30.51 -3.01 -9.34
C ALA A 539 -30.94 -3.35 -7.90
N ASN A 540 -30.95 -4.63 -7.52
CA ASN A 540 -31.21 -5.08 -6.14
C ASN A 540 -30.02 -4.81 -5.21
N CYS A 541 -28.80 -4.67 -5.74
CA CYS A 541 -27.57 -4.54 -4.97
C CYS A 541 -27.35 -3.06 -4.58
N THR A 542 -28.23 -2.54 -3.73
CA THR A 542 -28.38 -1.09 -3.46
C THR A 542 -27.17 -0.42 -2.81
N ASN A 543 -26.23 -1.19 -2.26
CA ASN A 543 -24.99 -0.69 -1.68
C ASN A 543 -23.80 -0.63 -2.67
N LEU A 544 -23.99 -0.96 -3.95
CA LEU A 544 -22.93 -0.88 -4.97
C LEU A 544 -22.34 0.53 -5.05
N GLN A 545 -21.02 0.61 -4.87
CA GLN A 545 -20.20 1.82 -4.99
C GLN A 545 -19.31 1.78 -6.24
N LEU A 546 -18.84 0.60 -6.63
CA LEU A 546 -18.02 0.39 -7.81
C LEU A 546 -18.57 -0.75 -8.66
N VAL A 547 -18.77 -0.47 -9.95
CA VAL A 547 -19.06 -1.45 -11.00
C VAL A 547 -18.03 -1.25 -12.11
N ASN A 548 -17.15 -2.24 -12.29
CA ASN A 548 -16.17 -2.26 -13.36
C ASN A 548 -16.39 -3.49 -14.27
N LEU A 549 -16.72 -3.21 -15.53
CA LEU A 549 -16.99 -4.18 -16.60
C LEU A 549 -16.08 -3.96 -17.82
N ARG A 550 -15.04 -3.12 -17.68
CA ARG A 550 -14.04 -2.75 -18.69
C ARG A 550 -13.51 -3.93 -19.50
N SER A 551 -13.15 -3.73 -20.76
CA SER A 551 -12.41 -4.71 -21.58
C SER A 551 -13.08 -6.08 -21.62
N ASN A 552 -14.30 -6.13 -22.15
CA ASN A 552 -15.12 -7.33 -22.28
C ASN A 552 -15.83 -7.37 -23.65
N GLN A 553 -16.72 -8.33 -23.86
CA GLN A 553 -17.47 -8.53 -25.11
C GLN A 553 -18.99 -8.25 -24.96
N LEU A 554 -19.39 -7.47 -23.94
CA LEU A 554 -20.79 -7.18 -23.62
C LEU A 554 -21.48 -6.44 -24.78
N ARG A 555 -22.74 -6.81 -25.05
CA ARG A 555 -23.56 -6.33 -26.17
C ARG A 555 -24.96 -5.99 -25.65
N ASP A 556 -25.11 -4.78 -25.14
CA ASP A 556 -26.34 -4.26 -24.56
C ASP A 556 -26.57 -2.81 -25.03
N GLU A 557 -27.74 -2.24 -24.73
CA GLU A 557 -27.91 -0.78 -24.67
C GLU A 557 -27.36 -0.27 -23.32
N PHE A 558 -27.32 1.05 -23.10
CA PHE A 558 -26.91 1.60 -21.80
C PHE A 558 -27.88 1.12 -20.68
N PRO A 559 -27.43 0.40 -19.65
CA PRO A 559 -28.30 -0.20 -18.64
C PRO A 559 -28.84 0.86 -17.67
N TYR A 560 -29.87 1.58 -18.12
CA TYR A 560 -30.42 2.78 -17.49
C TYR A 560 -30.69 2.62 -15.99
N TRP A 561 -31.13 1.45 -15.53
CA TRP A 561 -31.43 1.16 -14.12
C TRP A 561 -30.25 1.38 -13.16
N LEU A 562 -29.00 1.42 -13.64
CA LEU A 562 -27.85 1.87 -12.83
C LEU A 562 -28.08 3.26 -12.23
N HIS A 563 -28.84 4.13 -12.92
CA HIS A 563 -29.08 5.50 -12.49
C HIS A 563 -29.86 5.64 -11.17
N THR A 564 -30.51 4.58 -10.69
CA THR A 564 -31.23 4.56 -9.41
C THR A 564 -30.41 4.07 -8.22
N LEU A 565 -29.21 3.52 -8.45
CA LEU A 565 -28.39 2.97 -7.37
C LEU A 565 -27.79 4.10 -6.52
N PRO A 566 -28.09 4.17 -5.21
CA PRO A 566 -27.87 5.37 -4.41
C PRO A 566 -26.40 5.60 -4.00
N GLN A 567 -25.52 4.61 -4.14
CA GLN A 567 -24.13 4.67 -3.67
C GLN A 567 -23.07 4.60 -4.77
N ILE A 568 -23.44 4.44 -6.05
CA ILE A 568 -22.43 4.30 -7.13
C ILE A 568 -21.58 5.57 -7.23
N GLN A 569 -20.27 5.38 -7.06
CA GLN A 569 -19.20 6.37 -7.18
C GLN A 569 -18.38 6.13 -8.45
N VAL A 570 -18.18 4.86 -8.84
CA VAL A 570 -17.37 4.46 -10.00
C VAL A 570 -18.19 3.56 -10.91
N LEU A 571 -18.29 3.95 -12.19
CA LEU A 571 -18.85 3.13 -13.26
C LEU A 571 -17.88 3.12 -14.45
N ASP A 572 -17.21 1.98 -14.65
CA ASP A 572 -16.40 1.71 -15.84
C ASP A 572 -17.08 0.59 -16.67
N MET A 573 -17.44 0.90 -17.90
CA MET A 573 -17.98 -0.03 -18.89
C MET A 573 -17.20 0.05 -20.22
N SER A 574 -15.98 0.55 -20.17
CA SER A 574 -15.15 0.86 -21.34
C SER A 574 -14.73 -0.39 -22.13
N SER A 575 -14.23 -0.20 -23.36
CA SER A 575 -13.69 -1.26 -24.21
C SER A 575 -14.62 -2.47 -24.34
N ASN A 576 -15.84 -2.24 -24.82
CA ASN A 576 -16.91 -3.23 -24.93
C ASN A 576 -17.64 -3.10 -26.29
N ARG A 577 -18.80 -3.75 -26.45
CA ARG A 577 -19.65 -3.64 -27.65
C ARG A 577 -21.05 -3.10 -27.32
N LEU A 578 -21.14 -2.27 -26.28
CA LEU A 578 -22.38 -1.57 -25.90
C LEU A 578 -22.78 -0.59 -27.00
N ASN A 579 -24.07 -0.35 -27.18
CA ASN A 579 -24.59 0.47 -28.27
C ASN A 579 -25.89 1.20 -27.88
N GLY A 580 -26.66 1.64 -28.88
CA GLY A 580 -27.86 2.43 -28.68
C GLY A 580 -27.54 3.89 -28.36
N SER A 581 -28.57 4.64 -27.97
CA SER A 581 -28.40 6.04 -27.54
C SER A 581 -28.63 6.14 -26.04
N ILE A 582 -27.76 6.86 -25.35
CA ILE A 582 -27.94 7.16 -23.93
C ILE A 582 -29.03 8.23 -23.83
N THR A 583 -30.28 7.79 -23.84
CA THR A 583 -31.43 8.70 -23.93
C THR A 583 -31.66 9.48 -22.63
N ASP A 584 -32.06 10.74 -22.76
CA ASP A 584 -32.43 11.58 -21.63
C ASP A 584 -33.64 10.99 -20.88
N SER A 585 -33.49 10.81 -19.56
CA SER A 585 -34.55 10.29 -18.71
C SER A 585 -35.65 11.33 -18.51
N LYS A 586 -36.92 10.89 -18.48
CA LYS A 586 -38.05 11.75 -18.08
C LYS A 586 -38.05 12.12 -16.59
N ALA A 587 -37.16 11.52 -15.79
CA ALA A 587 -36.96 11.88 -14.39
C ALA A 587 -35.83 12.90 -14.25
N GLU A 588 -36.16 14.18 -14.10
CA GLU A 588 -35.20 15.30 -14.07
C GLU A 588 -34.33 15.37 -12.79
N ARG A 589 -34.51 14.48 -11.80
CA ARG A 589 -33.87 14.57 -10.47
C ARG A 589 -33.60 13.20 -9.87
N GLY A 590 -32.45 13.09 -9.19
CA GLY A 590 -32.10 11.94 -8.34
C GLY A 590 -31.29 10.83 -9.01
N LEU A 591 -30.85 11.04 -10.26
CA LEU A 591 -30.05 10.08 -11.02
C LEU A 591 -28.57 10.15 -10.60
N PHE A 592 -27.90 9.01 -10.42
CA PHE A 592 -26.45 8.92 -10.12
C PHE A 592 -25.95 9.90 -9.03
N PRO A 593 -26.52 9.86 -7.80
CA PRO A 593 -26.29 10.90 -6.79
C PRO A 593 -24.86 11.00 -6.27
N MET A 594 -24.09 9.90 -6.28
CA MET A 594 -22.73 9.81 -5.71
C MET A 594 -21.62 9.66 -6.77
N LEU A 595 -21.96 9.68 -8.07
CA LEU A 595 -21.04 9.32 -9.15
C LEU A 595 -19.89 10.34 -9.27
N GLN A 596 -18.67 9.81 -9.32
CA GLN A 596 -17.40 10.54 -9.39
C GLN A 596 -16.57 10.11 -10.61
N ILE A 597 -16.61 8.84 -11.00
CA ILE A 597 -15.91 8.32 -12.19
C ILE A 597 -16.94 7.70 -13.13
N LEU A 598 -16.94 8.15 -14.39
CA LEU A 598 -17.67 7.54 -15.49
C LEU A 598 -16.72 7.30 -16.66
N ASP A 599 -16.48 6.03 -17.01
CA ASP A 599 -15.76 5.64 -18.24
C ASP A 599 -16.67 4.74 -19.09
N LEU A 600 -17.09 5.24 -20.25
CA LEU A 600 -17.86 4.51 -21.26
C LEU A 600 -17.08 4.41 -22.59
N SER A 601 -15.77 4.67 -22.57
CA SER A 601 -14.92 4.76 -23.75
C SER A 601 -14.86 3.46 -24.56
N GLY A 602 -14.48 3.51 -25.84
CA GLY A 602 -14.28 2.30 -26.66
C GLY A 602 -15.55 1.45 -26.79
N ASN A 603 -16.65 2.06 -27.21
CA ASN A 603 -17.96 1.43 -27.38
C ASN A 603 -18.65 1.93 -28.67
N ASN A 604 -19.89 1.47 -28.93
CA ASN A 604 -20.69 1.88 -30.10
C ASN A 604 -21.89 2.77 -29.70
N PHE A 605 -21.76 3.57 -28.63
CA PHE A 605 -22.82 4.51 -28.25
C PHE A 605 -22.98 5.62 -29.29
N ARG A 606 -24.22 6.09 -29.51
CA ARG A 606 -24.57 7.02 -30.58
C ARG A 606 -25.58 8.08 -30.19
N GLY A 607 -25.62 9.18 -30.95
CA GLY A 607 -26.50 10.33 -30.69
C GLY A 607 -25.88 11.33 -29.72
N LYS A 608 -26.68 12.21 -29.12
CA LYS A 608 -26.18 13.30 -28.28
C LYS A 608 -25.67 12.82 -26.92
N ILE A 609 -24.69 13.55 -26.36
CA ILE A 609 -24.27 13.42 -24.97
C ILE A 609 -25.46 13.76 -24.05
N PRO A 610 -25.80 12.92 -23.04
CA PRO A 610 -27.03 13.04 -22.26
C PRO A 610 -26.99 14.18 -21.24
N ALA A 611 -27.57 15.33 -21.62
CA ALA A 611 -27.58 16.52 -20.79
C ALA A 611 -28.41 16.38 -19.50
N THR A 612 -29.36 15.45 -19.40
CA THR A 612 -30.09 15.18 -18.13
C THR A 612 -29.24 14.45 -17.10
N TYR A 613 -28.36 13.53 -17.51
CA TYR A 613 -27.44 12.86 -16.59
C TYR A 613 -26.37 13.82 -16.08
N ILE A 614 -25.78 14.66 -16.96
CA ILE A 614 -24.78 15.67 -16.58
C ILE A 614 -25.30 16.59 -15.46
N ARG A 615 -26.54 17.10 -15.58
CA ARG A 615 -27.19 17.94 -14.55
C ARG A 615 -27.54 17.20 -13.25
N SER A 616 -27.31 15.89 -13.18
CA SER A 616 -27.64 15.04 -12.03
C SER A 616 -26.42 14.57 -11.22
N PHE A 617 -25.19 14.60 -11.77
CA PHE A 617 -23.96 14.12 -11.12
C PHE A 617 -23.48 15.00 -9.96
N ARG A 618 -24.17 14.94 -8.81
CA ARG A 618 -23.94 15.84 -7.67
C ARG A 618 -22.54 15.77 -7.08
N ALA A 619 -21.93 14.59 -7.01
CA ALA A 619 -20.56 14.45 -6.49
C ALA A 619 -19.49 15.05 -7.43
N MET A 620 -19.66 14.93 -8.76
CA MET A 620 -18.85 15.68 -9.74
C MET A 620 -19.07 17.20 -9.69
N MET A 621 -20.26 17.67 -9.32
CA MET A 621 -20.54 19.10 -9.17
C MET A 621 -20.02 19.71 -7.86
N ASN A 622 -20.00 18.96 -6.74
CA ASN A 622 -19.46 19.43 -5.47
C ASN A 622 -19.01 18.28 -4.54
N ILE A 623 -17.74 17.88 -4.64
CA ILE A 623 -17.16 16.81 -3.82
C ILE A 623 -17.11 17.14 -2.32
N SER A 624 -17.11 18.41 -1.91
CA SER A 624 -16.96 18.80 -0.49
C SER A 624 -18.13 18.36 0.41
N VAL A 625 -19.35 18.27 -0.17
CA VAL A 625 -20.56 17.79 0.52
C VAL A 625 -20.50 16.27 0.76
N TYR A 626 -19.77 15.54 -0.09
CA TYR A 626 -19.72 14.08 -0.09
C TYR A 626 -18.42 13.51 0.48
N SER A 627 -17.40 14.34 0.71
CA SER A 627 -16.10 13.96 1.29
C SER A 627 -16.17 13.35 2.70
N GLY A 628 -17.31 13.48 3.41
CA GLY A 628 -17.57 12.77 4.66
C GLY A 628 -17.90 11.28 4.48
N SER A 629 -18.39 10.89 3.29
CA SER A 629 -18.40 9.50 2.84
C SER A 629 -17.00 9.19 2.33
N GLY A 630 -16.15 8.67 3.22
CA GLY A 630 -14.77 8.39 2.88
C GLY A 630 -14.66 7.34 1.76
N SER A 631 -13.64 7.51 0.89
CA SER A 631 -13.17 6.50 -0.07
C SER A 631 -13.28 5.09 0.50
N PRO A 632 -13.79 4.07 -0.22
CA PRO A 632 -14.22 2.78 0.32
C PRO A 632 -13.22 2.20 1.33
N LYS A 633 -13.48 2.46 2.62
CA LYS A 633 -12.67 1.97 3.72
C LYS A 633 -13.11 0.55 3.99
N TYR A 634 -12.37 -0.42 3.48
CA TYR A 634 -12.52 -1.84 3.78
C TYR A 634 -12.54 -2.06 5.31
N MET A 635 -13.74 -2.09 5.89
CA MET A 635 -13.91 -1.93 7.34
C MET A 635 -13.63 -3.25 8.05
N GLY A 636 -12.36 -3.44 8.40
CA GLY A 636 -11.84 -4.61 9.11
C GLY A 636 -10.57 -5.20 8.49
N ALA A 637 -10.30 -4.94 7.21
CA ALA A 637 -9.19 -5.60 6.51
C ALA A 637 -7.81 -5.07 6.94
N PRO A 638 -6.79 -5.95 7.10
CA PRO A 638 -5.40 -5.51 6.99
C PRO A 638 -5.22 -4.86 5.60
N LYS A 639 -4.37 -3.84 5.51
CA LYS A 639 -4.37 -2.89 4.38
C LYS A 639 -4.18 -3.58 3.01
N ILE A 640 -5.28 -3.88 2.32
CA ILE A 640 -5.30 -4.08 0.86
C ILE A 640 -5.14 -2.70 0.21
N ARG A 641 -3.92 -2.17 0.32
CA ARG A 641 -3.43 -0.95 -0.33
C ARG A 641 -2.11 -1.32 -1.00
N GLU A 642 -2.18 -1.74 -2.26
CA GLU A 642 -1.10 -1.78 -3.27
C GLU A 642 -1.58 -2.66 -4.44
N ASP A 643 -2.48 -2.11 -5.28
CA ASP A 643 -2.46 -2.27 -6.75
C ASP A 643 -3.66 -1.60 -7.43
N HIS A 644 -4.88 -1.75 -6.88
CA HIS A 644 -6.09 -1.09 -7.42
C HIS A 644 -6.22 0.39 -7.02
N GLN A 645 -5.26 1.22 -7.45
CA GLN A 645 -5.42 2.67 -7.47
C GLN A 645 -6.37 3.10 -8.60
N PHE A 646 -7.68 2.93 -8.37
CA PHE A 646 -8.63 3.88 -8.95
C PHE A 646 -8.23 5.26 -8.42
N THR A 647 -7.80 6.15 -9.31
CA THR A 647 -7.41 7.51 -8.95
C THR A 647 -8.59 8.19 -8.27
N THR A 648 -8.39 8.71 -7.05
CA THR A 648 -9.47 9.30 -6.23
C THR A 648 -9.88 10.70 -6.70
N LEU A 649 -9.82 10.93 -8.01
CA LEU A 649 -10.06 12.19 -8.70
C LEU A 649 -11.20 11.93 -9.69
N ALA A 650 -12.24 12.75 -9.67
CA ALA A 650 -13.40 12.52 -10.53
C ALA A 650 -13.04 12.65 -12.02
N THR A 651 -13.52 11.73 -12.86
CA THR A 651 -13.19 11.66 -14.29
C THR A 651 -14.43 11.36 -15.13
N PHE A 652 -14.40 11.83 -16.38
CA PHE A 652 -15.49 11.68 -17.34
C PHE A 652 -14.93 11.35 -18.72
N ASP A 653 -15.07 10.09 -19.14
CA ASP A 653 -14.57 9.58 -20.43
C ASP A 653 -15.70 8.97 -21.27
N LEU A 654 -15.90 9.53 -22.47
CA LEU A 654 -16.82 9.03 -23.51
C LEU A 654 -16.09 8.81 -24.85
N SER A 655 -14.76 8.74 -24.84
CA SER A 655 -13.94 8.68 -26.05
C SER A 655 -14.14 7.40 -26.87
N ASN A 656 -13.68 7.40 -28.13
CA ASN A 656 -13.72 6.23 -29.03
C ASN A 656 -15.14 5.62 -29.10
N ASN A 657 -16.08 6.43 -29.58
CA ASN A 657 -17.51 6.14 -29.65
C ASN A 657 -18.12 6.81 -30.90
N VAL A 658 -19.45 6.83 -31.02
CA VAL A 658 -20.19 7.41 -32.16
C VAL A 658 -21.15 8.53 -31.70
N PHE A 659 -20.81 9.23 -30.60
CA PHE A 659 -21.59 10.38 -30.13
C PHE A 659 -21.53 11.52 -31.14
N SER A 660 -22.62 12.28 -31.27
CA SER A 660 -22.74 13.36 -32.25
C SER A 660 -23.62 14.51 -31.79
N GLY A 661 -23.48 15.68 -32.43
CA GLY A 661 -24.03 16.93 -31.94
C GLY A 661 -23.07 17.66 -31.01
N GLU A 662 -23.56 18.70 -30.34
CA GLU A 662 -22.75 19.62 -29.52
C GLU A 662 -22.49 19.08 -28.11
N ILE A 663 -21.37 19.53 -27.50
CA ILE A 663 -21.13 19.36 -26.06
C ILE A 663 -22.17 20.21 -25.30
N PRO A 664 -22.95 19.65 -24.36
CA PRO A 664 -23.93 20.43 -23.61
C PRO A 664 -23.26 21.44 -22.65
N ASP A 665 -23.67 22.71 -22.68
CA ASP A 665 -23.14 23.80 -21.83
C ASP A 665 -23.07 23.45 -20.33
N CYS A 666 -24.01 22.61 -19.86
CA CYS A 666 -24.05 22.17 -18.47
C CYS A 666 -22.90 21.25 -18.05
N MET A 667 -22.05 20.78 -18.99
CA MET A 667 -20.83 20.04 -18.66
C MET A 667 -19.85 20.89 -17.82
N GLY A 668 -19.84 22.21 -18.01
CA GLY A 668 -19.09 23.15 -17.17
C GLY A 668 -19.50 23.17 -15.69
N GLN A 669 -20.63 22.56 -15.32
CA GLN A 669 -21.08 22.45 -13.93
C GLN A 669 -20.31 21.39 -13.14
N LEU A 670 -19.60 20.47 -13.80
CA LEU A 670 -18.89 19.33 -13.20
C LEU A 670 -17.55 19.74 -12.54
N VAL A 671 -17.52 20.85 -11.81
CA VAL A 671 -16.29 21.56 -11.37
C VAL A 671 -15.35 20.77 -10.44
N SER A 672 -15.71 19.55 -10.01
CA SER A 672 -14.84 18.64 -9.26
C SER A 672 -14.07 17.62 -10.13
N ILE A 673 -14.31 17.57 -11.45
CA ILE A 673 -13.59 16.63 -12.34
C ILE A 673 -12.16 17.10 -12.64
N HIS A 674 -11.26 16.13 -12.76
CA HIS A 674 -9.82 16.30 -13.01
C HIS A 674 -9.39 15.76 -14.39
N GLY A 675 -10.22 14.91 -15.02
CA GLY A 675 -10.01 14.43 -16.39
C GLY A 675 -11.31 14.44 -17.18
N LEU A 676 -11.27 15.01 -18.39
CA LEU A 676 -12.35 15.03 -19.36
C LEU A 676 -11.81 14.52 -20.70
N ASN A 677 -12.41 13.46 -21.24
CA ASN A 677 -12.02 12.89 -22.52
C ASN A 677 -13.25 12.58 -23.38
N LEU A 678 -13.32 13.22 -24.55
CA LEU A 678 -14.39 13.07 -25.54
C LEU A 678 -13.82 12.76 -26.94
N SER A 679 -12.54 12.37 -27.04
CA SER A 679 -11.85 12.18 -28.32
C SER A 679 -12.40 11.03 -29.16
N HIS A 680 -12.02 10.94 -30.43
CA HIS A 680 -12.42 9.87 -31.36
C HIS A 680 -13.95 9.68 -31.39
N ASN A 681 -14.66 10.72 -31.78
CA ASN A 681 -16.13 10.79 -31.80
C ASN A 681 -16.64 11.57 -33.03
N ARG A 682 -17.93 11.86 -33.09
CA ARG A 682 -18.57 12.64 -34.18
C ARG A 682 -19.25 13.90 -33.66
N LEU A 683 -18.69 14.49 -32.60
CA LEU A 683 -19.21 15.72 -31.99
C LEU A 683 -18.95 16.91 -32.90
N THR A 684 -19.82 17.92 -32.83
CA THR A 684 -19.93 19.01 -33.81
C THR A 684 -20.19 20.35 -33.14
N GLY A 685 -19.90 21.45 -33.84
CA GLY A 685 -20.22 22.79 -33.40
C GLY A 685 -19.12 23.41 -32.52
N ASN A 686 -19.44 24.51 -31.85
CA ASN A 686 -18.45 25.27 -31.08
C ASN A 686 -18.12 24.59 -29.74
N LEU A 687 -16.89 24.77 -29.26
CA LEU A 687 -16.51 24.40 -27.90
C LEU A 687 -17.21 25.33 -26.87
N PRO A 688 -17.93 24.80 -25.86
CA PRO A 688 -18.62 25.64 -24.88
C PRO A 688 -17.64 26.37 -23.96
N ALA A 689 -17.79 27.70 -23.86
CA ALA A 689 -17.01 28.54 -22.95
C ALA A 689 -17.11 28.10 -21.46
N SER A 690 -18.23 27.48 -21.07
CA SER A 690 -18.46 26.97 -19.72
C SER A 690 -17.49 25.84 -19.31
N LEU A 691 -16.81 25.18 -20.25
CA LEU A 691 -15.74 24.23 -19.90
C LEU A 691 -14.56 24.91 -19.19
N GLY A 692 -14.41 26.24 -19.33
CA GLY A 692 -13.44 27.03 -18.56
C GLY A 692 -13.70 27.08 -17.05
N ASP A 693 -14.93 26.79 -16.58
CA ASP A 693 -15.22 26.77 -15.14
C ASP A 693 -14.65 25.55 -14.39
N LEU A 694 -14.17 24.53 -15.12
CA LEU A 694 -13.63 23.27 -14.60
C LEU A 694 -12.21 23.42 -14.00
N LYS A 695 -12.04 24.30 -13.01
CA LYS A 695 -10.73 24.75 -12.51
C LYS A 695 -9.84 23.67 -11.86
N LEU A 696 -10.39 22.50 -11.56
CA LEU A 696 -9.65 21.32 -11.08
C LEU A 696 -9.22 20.35 -12.21
N LEU A 697 -9.54 20.68 -13.46
CA LEU A 697 -9.22 19.85 -14.63
C LEU A 697 -7.71 19.85 -14.91
N ASN A 698 -7.10 18.67 -14.83
CA ASN A 698 -5.69 18.42 -15.10
C ASN A 698 -5.46 17.90 -16.53
N SER A 699 -6.44 17.20 -17.10
CA SER A 699 -6.40 16.65 -18.46
C SER A 699 -7.69 16.92 -19.23
N MET A 700 -7.56 17.43 -20.46
CA MET A 700 -8.65 17.60 -21.42
C MET A 700 -8.25 17.04 -22.79
N ASP A 701 -8.97 16.06 -23.31
CA ASP A 701 -8.82 15.59 -24.70
C ASP A 701 -10.16 15.64 -25.45
N LEU A 702 -10.15 16.35 -26.58
CA LEU A 702 -11.28 16.60 -27.47
C LEU A 702 -10.90 16.29 -28.95
N SER A 703 -9.78 15.61 -29.18
CA SER A 703 -9.23 15.32 -30.51
C SER A 703 -10.10 14.38 -31.37
N ASP A 704 -9.81 14.31 -32.67
CA ASP A 704 -10.54 13.47 -33.66
C ASP A 704 -12.07 13.60 -33.54
N ASN A 705 -12.55 14.79 -33.90
CA ASN A 705 -13.95 15.20 -33.84
C ASN A 705 -14.24 16.24 -34.96
N MET A 706 -15.44 16.81 -34.98
CA MET A 706 -15.85 17.83 -35.95
C MET A 706 -16.18 19.17 -35.27
N PHE A 707 -15.44 19.54 -34.23
CA PHE A 707 -15.61 20.85 -33.58
C PHE A 707 -15.18 21.99 -34.50
N THR A 708 -15.96 23.07 -34.49
CA THR A 708 -15.79 24.26 -35.32
C THR A 708 -15.71 25.53 -34.46
N GLY A 709 -15.47 26.68 -35.08
CA GLY A 709 -15.33 27.94 -34.37
C GLY A 709 -13.98 28.07 -33.66
N LYS A 710 -13.92 28.90 -32.62
CA LYS A 710 -12.68 29.21 -31.89
C LYS A 710 -12.52 28.35 -30.63
N ILE A 711 -11.27 28.18 -30.19
CA ILE A 711 -10.98 27.82 -28.79
C ILE A 711 -11.43 29.02 -27.91
N PRO A 712 -12.27 28.83 -26.88
CA PRO A 712 -12.73 29.93 -26.02
C PRO A 712 -11.62 30.55 -25.19
N GLU A 713 -11.64 31.87 -24.98
CA GLU A 713 -10.64 32.55 -24.13
C GLU A 713 -10.81 32.18 -22.64
N GLU A 714 -12.02 31.76 -22.25
CA GLU A 714 -12.39 31.27 -20.92
C GLU A 714 -11.58 30.04 -20.50
N PHE A 715 -11.09 29.23 -21.45
CA PHE A 715 -10.20 28.10 -21.18
C PHE A 715 -8.89 28.56 -20.53
N GLY A 716 -8.50 29.83 -20.72
CA GLY A 716 -7.37 30.45 -20.02
C GLY A 716 -7.49 30.44 -18.49
N SER A 717 -8.68 30.23 -17.92
CA SER A 717 -8.88 30.10 -16.48
C SER A 717 -8.64 28.68 -15.90
N LEU A 718 -8.34 27.70 -16.74
CA LEU A 718 -8.00 26.32 -16.35
C LEU A 718 -6.54 26.22 -15.85
N THR A 719 -6.25 26.81 -14.69
CA THR A 719 -4.88 26.92 -14.14
C THR A 719 -4.21 25.59 -13.77
N SER A 720 -4.99 24.51 -13.62
CA SER A 720 -4.53 23.18 -13.23
C SER A 720 -4.17 22.29 -14.43
N LEU A 721 -4.49 22.74 -15.65
CA LEU A 721 -4.41 21.94 -16.88
C LEU A 721 -2.95 21.66 -17.26
N GLY A 722 -2.57 20.38 -17.21
CA GLY A 722 -1.25 19.86 -17.59
C GLY A 722 -1.25 19.06 -18.90
N VAL A 723 -2.40 18.54 -19.32
CA VAL A 723 -2.61 17.86 -20.61
C VAL A 723 -3.79 18.50 -21.33
N PHE A 724 -3.57 18.91 -22.59
CA PHE A 724 -4.59 19.47 -23.46
C PHE A 724 -4.40 18.93 -24.89
N ASN A 725 -5.47 18.49 -25.52
CA ASN A 725 -5.48 18.05 -26.91
C ASN A 725 -6.80 18.41 -27.60
N VAL A 726 -6.70 19.08 -28.74
CA VAL A 726 -7.80 19.41 -29.67
C VAL A 726 -7.43 19.10 -31.12
N SER A 727 -6.48 18.19 -31.34
CA SER A 727 -6.02 17.85 -32.69
C SER A 727 -7.17 17.32 -33.57
N ASP A 728 -6.98 17.38 -34.89
CA ASP A 728 -7.81 16.69 -35.87
C ASP A 728 -9.30 17.05 -35.74
N ASN A 729 -9.53 18.37 -35.77
CA ASN A 729 -10.82 19.05 -35.70
C ASN A 729 -10.89 20.16 -36.76
N GLN A 730 -11.97 20.94 -36.78
CA GLN A 730 -12.24 22.02 -37.74
C GLN A 730 -12.18 23.41 -37.07
N LEU A 731 -11.34 23.59 -36.06
CA LEU A 731 -11.20 24.83 -35.31
C LEU A 731 -10.49 25.92 -36.13
N VAL A 732 -10.85 27.17 -35.85
CA VAL A 732 -10.39 28.36 -36.59
C VAL A 732 -10.03 29.52 -35.66
N GLY A 733 -9.09 30.37 -36.06
CA GLY A 733 -8.72 31.59 -35.33
C GLY A 733 -7.45 31.47 -34.48
N PRO A 734 -7.16 32.46 -33.62
CA PRO A 734 -5.96 32.47 -32.79
C PRO A 734 -6.05 31.45 -31.66
N ILE A 735 -4.93 30.78 -31.36
CA ILE A 735 -4.76 30.06 -30.08
C ILE A 735 -4.77 31.09 -28.93
N PRO A 736 -5.51 30.86 -27.83
CA PRO A 736 -5.55 31.79 -26.70
C PRO A 736 -4.16 32.00 -26.08
N HIS A 737 -3.68 33.24 -26.06
CA HIS A 737 -2.37 33.59 -25.48
C HIS A 737 -2.33 33.58 -23.93
N VAL A 738 -3.43 33.22 -23.28
CA VAL A 738 -3.60 33.19 -21.83
C VAL A 738 -3.24 31.81 -21.25
N SER A 739 -2.69 31.83 -20.03
CA SER A 739 -2.22 30.65 -19.26
C SER A 739 -1.29 29.69 -20.03
N ASN A 740 -1.44 28.38 -19.81
CA ASN A 740 -0.49 27.34 -20.22
C ASN A 740 -0.61 26.93 -21.70
N PHE A 741 -1.54 27.50 -22.47
CA PHE A 741 -1.79 27.11 -23.87
C PHE A 741 -0.55 27.26 -24.77
N ASN A 742 0.28 28.24 -24.47
CA ASN A 742 1.59 28.47 -25.10
C ASN A 742 2.66 27.39 -24.75
N THR A 743 2.35 26.40 -23.89
CA THR A 743 3.31 25.39 -23.40
C THR A 743 2.99 23.95 -23.80
N PHE A 744 1.81 23.70 -24.36
CA PHE A 744 1.45 22.42 -24.96
C PHE A 744 2.15 22.23 -26.33
N SER A 745 2.25 20.98 -26.83
CA SER A 745 2.94 20.70 -28.10
C SER A 745 2.22 21.31 -29.31
N GLU A 746 2.92 21.46 -30.43
CA GLU A 746 2.29 21.76 -31.73
C GLU A 746 1.29 20.64 -32.12
N ASP A 747 1.57 19.39 -31.71
CA ASP A 747 0.69 18.23 -31.90
C ASP A 747 -0.70 18.41 -31.29
N SER A 748 -0.81 19.04 -30.12
CA SER A 748 -2.08 19.30 -29.40
C SER A 748 -3.08 20.14 -30.21
N TYR A 749 -2.64 20.79 -31.29
CA TYR A 749 -3.43 21.66 -32.16
C TYR A 749 -3.47 21.21 -33.62
N ARG A 750 -2.74 20.14 -33.98
CA ARG A 750 -2.54 19.64 -35.34
C ARG A 750 -3.87 19.30 -36.04
N GLY A 751 -3.89 19.27 -37.38
CA GLY A 751 -5.08 18.97 -38.18
C GLY A 751 -6.06 20.13 -38.34
N ASN A 752 -6.13 21.06 -37.38
CA ASN A 752 -6.99 22.26 -37.44
C ASN A 752 -6.43 23.31 -38.41
N LEU A 753 -6.75 23.20 -39.70
CA LEU A 753 -6.23 24.07 -40.76
C LEU A 753 -6.47 25.58 -40.55
N GLY A 754 -7.48 25.95 -39.77
CA GLY A 754 -7.81 27.35 -39.50
C GLY A 754 -7.19 27.96 -38.23
N LEU A 755 -6.49 27.17 -37.39
CA LEU A 755 -5.82 27.68 -36.20
C LEU A 755 -4.49 28.37 -36.56
N TYR A 756 -4.15 29.43 -35.83
CA TYR A 756 -2.90 30.16 -36.00
C TYR A 756 -2.38 30.77 -34.69
N GLY A 757 -1.10 31.15 -34.69
CA GLY A 757 -0.40 31.67 -33.51
C GLY A 757 0.30 30.57 -32.70
N PHE A 758 1.23 30.99 -31.85
CA PHE A 758 2.12 30.11 -31.09
C PHE A 758 1.33 29.12 -30.21
N PRO A 759 1.69 27.81 -30.17
CA PRO A 759 2.91 27.20 -30.70
C PRO A 759 2.94 26.95 -32.21
N LEU A 760 1.82 27.03 -32.94
CA LEU A 760 1.78 26.76 -34.39
C LEU A 760 2.68 27.72 -35.16
N SER A 761 3.42 27.18 -36.14
CA SER A 761 4.27 27.96 -37.05
C SER A 761 3.50 28.92 -37.97
N ASN A 762 2.18 28.70 -38.15
CA ASN A 762 1.32 29.52 -39.00
C ASN A 762 1.04 30.91 -38.39
N ARG A 763 1.43 31.95 -39.11
CA ARG A 763 0.99 33.33 -38.86
C ARG A 763 -0.26 33.62 -39.68
N GLY A 764 -1.36 33.94 -39.01
CA GLY A 764 -2.60 34.34 -39.68
C GLY A 764 -2.37 35.57 -40.57
N GLY A 765 -2.65 35.44 -41.87
CA GLY A 765 -2.63 36.51 -42.86
C GLY A 765 -4.02 36.71 -43.44
N ASP A 766 -4.49 37.96 -43.47
CA ASP A 766 -5.84 38.27 -43.95
C ASP A 766 -5.99 38.06 -45.47
N GLY A 767 -7.03 37.31 -45.84
CA GLY A 767 -7.89 37.62 -46.98
C GLY A 767 -7.27 37.78 -48.37
N GLN A 768 -7.04 36.65 -49.06
CA GLN A 768 -7.56 36.55 -50.43
C GLN A 768 -7.89 35.10 -50.82
N LEU A 769 -9.20 34.81 -50.90
CA LEU A 769 -9.69 33.79 -51.82
C LEU A 769 -9.36 34.26 -53.24
N LYS A 770 -8.63 33.45 -54.00
CA LYS A 770 -8.65 33.51 -55.46
C LYS A 770 -9.63 32.45 -55.98
N PRO A 771 -10.33 32.70 -57.10
CA PRO A 771 -11.23 31.71 -57.69
C PRO A 771 -10.48 30.45 -58.15
N GLU A 772 -11.25 29.40 -58.38
CA GLU A 772 -10.90 28.33 -59.31
C GLU A 772 -10.82 28.93 -60.72
N ASP A 773 -9.70 28.72 -61.41
CA ASP A 773 -9.59 28.85 -62.86
C ASP A 773 -9.19 27.46 -63.39
N ASP A 774 -10.15 26.75 -63.99
CA ASP A 774 -9.90 25.48 -64.67
C ASP A 774 -9.10 25.74 -65.97
N GLU A 775 -7.81 25.38 -66.00
CA GLU A 775 -7.10 25.19 -67.26
C GLU A 775 -6.42 23.81 -67.31
N PHE A 776 -6.92 22.98 -68.22
CA PHE A 776 -6.33 21.72 -68.67
C PHE A 776 -4.92 21.96 -69.23
N ASP A 777 -3.96 21.09 -68.88
CA ASP A 777 -2.88 20.74 -69.82
C ASP A 777 -2.53 19.25 -69.68
N ASP A 778 -2.93 18.46 -70.69
CA ASP A 778 -2.63 17.03 -70.78
C ASP A 778 -1.24 16.82 -71.38
N SER A 779 -0.25 16.45 -70.56
CA SER A 779 0.91 15.66 -71.06
C SER A 779 1.77 15.04 -69.94
N ASN A 780 1.47 13.80 -69.58
CA ASN A 780 2.23 12.61 -70.05
C ASN A 780 1.88 11.38 -69.19
N GLU A 781 1.21 10.40 -69.79
CA GLU A 781 1.26 9.01 -69.30
C GLU A 781 2.59 8.37 -69.72
N ASP A 782 3.17 7.55 -68.84
CA ASP A 782 4.15 6.45 -69.03
C ASP A 782 4.96 6.33 -67.72
N ASP A 783 4.96 5.24 -66.95
CA ASP A 783 4.47 3.87 -67.17
C ASP A 783 3.95 3.27 -65.83
N PHE A 784 3.14 2.22 -65.89
CA PHE A 784 2.39 1.67 -64.74
C PHE A 784 2.80 0.21 -64.47
N ARG A 785 3.40 -0.09 -63.30
CA ARG A 785 3.55 -1.47 -62.80
C ARG A 785 3.84 -1.65 -61.31
N ASP A 786 2.78 -2.01 -60.59
CA ASP A 786 2.65 -3.20 -59.74
C ASP A 786 3.64 -3.44 -58.58
N GLU A 787 3.13 -3.12 -57.38
CA GLU A 787 3.23 -3.85 -56.10
C GLU A 787 4.39 -4.83 -55.84
N ALA A 788 5.22 -4.48 -54.84
CA ALA A 788 5.63 -5.40 -53.78
C ALA A 788 5.81 -4.62 -52.47
N GLY A 789 5.27 -5.15 -51.36
CA GLY A 789 5.24 -4.44 -50.07
C GLY A 789 6.59 -4.40 -49.36
N LEU A 790 7.03 -3.20 -48.98
CA LEU A 790 8.12 -2.94 -48.03
C LEU A 790 7.59 -2.05 -46.90
N LEU A 791 7.94 -2.39 -45.66
CA LEU A 791 7.57 -1.60 -44.48
C LEU A 791 8.23 -0.22 -44.54
N SER A 792 7.56 0.79 -44.00
CA SER A 792 8.10 2.15 -43.90
C SER A 792 9.37 2.15 -43.03
N GLU A 793 10.36 2.97 -43.39
CA GLU A 793 11.57 3.17 -42.57
C GLU A 793 11.23 3.49 -41.11
N TRP A 794 10.14 4.25 -40.90
CA TRP A 794 9.63 4.60 -39.59
C TRP A 794 9.06 3.43 -38.81
N GLU A 795 8.47 2.43 -39.46
CA GLU A 795 7.97 1.21 -38.80
C GLU A 795 9.14 0.33 -38.35
N ILE A 796 10.21 0.24 -39.13
CA ILE A 796 11.45 -0.46 -38.76
C ILE A 796 12.11 0.25 -37.56
N ILE A 797 12.19 1.59 -37.57
CA ILE A 797 12.67 2.40 -36.45
C ILE A 797 11.78 2.21 -35.21
N LEU A 798 10.45 2.17 -35.37
CA LEU A 798 9.50 2.00 -34.27
C LEU A 798 9.57 0.59 -33.67
N MET A 799 9.73 -0.45 -34.49
CA MET A 799 9.98 -1.82 -34.01
C MET A 799 11.34 -1.92 -33.29
N GLY A 800 12.38 -1.25 -33.78
CA GLY A 800 13.68 -1.17 -33.11
C GLY A 800 13.62 -0.45 -31.75
N TYR A 801 12.89 0.66 -31.67
CA TYR A 801 12.60 1.34 -30.41
C TYR A 801 11.71 0.49 -29.50
N GLY A 802 10.72 -0.21 -30.04
CA GLY A 802 9.81 -1.07 -29.29
C GLY A 802 10.53 -2.26 -28.66
N CYS A 803 11.26 -3.05 -29.45
CA CYS A 803 12.03 -4.18 -28.92
C CYS A 803 13.18 -3.70 -28.01
N GLY A 804 13.84 -2.60 -28.35
CA GLY A 804 14.90 -1.99 -27.54
C GLY A 804 14.39 -1.50 -26.18
N THR A 805 13.23 -0.84 -26.13
CA THR A 805 12.60 -0.41 -24.86
C THR A 805 12.04 -1.58 -24.08
N VAL A 806 11.39 -2.58 -24.70
CA VAL A 806 10.94 -3.79 -24.01
C VAL A 806 12.11 -4.56 -23.40
N VAL A 807 13.23 -4.71 -24.11
CA VAL A 807 14.45 -5.33 -23.54
C VAL A 807 15.07 -4.45 -22.46
N ALA A 808 15.16 -3.13 -22.64
CA ALA A 808 15.69 -2.22 -21.63
C ALA A 808 14.81 -2.14 -20.37
N MET A 809 13.48 -2.24 -20.51
CA MET A 809 12.53 -2.30 -19.40
C MET A 809 12.56 -3.67 -18.72
N ALA A 810 12.63 -4.77 -19.47
CA ALA A 810 12.80 -6.11 -18.88
C ALA A 810 14.14 -6.25 -18.14
N TRP A 811 15.22 -5.67 -18.66
CA TRP A 811 16.54 -5.68 -18.03
C TRP A 811 16.65 -4.68 -16.87
N GLY A 812 15.97 -3.53 -16.97
CA GLY A 812 15.82 -2.56 -15.89
C GLY A 812 15.00 -3.11 -14.73
N TYR A 813 13.88 -3.77 -15.05
CA TYR A 813 13.06 -4.53 -14.12
C TYR A 813 13.90 -5.63 -13.46
N TYR A 814 14.59 -6.49 -14.22
CA TYR A 814 15.49 -7.51 -13.70
C TYR A 814 16.57 -6.93 -12.76
N MET A 815 17.18 -5.79 -13.10
CA MET A 815 18.15 -5.09 -12.25
C MET A 815 17.54 -4.49 -10.97
N LEU A 816 16.28 -4.08 -11.01
CA LEU A 816 15.53 -3.61 -9.83
C LEU A 816 15.08 -4.78 -8.95
N SER A 817 14.59 -5.88 -9.54
CA SER A 817 14.15 -7.11 -8.87
C SER A 817 15.28 -7.89 -8.17
N ILE A 818 16.54 -7.62 -8.51
CA ILE A 818 17.73 -8.15 -7.79
C ILE A 818 18.09 -7.27 -6.57
N GLY A 819 17.51 -6.07 -6.44
CA GLY A 819 17.29 -5.44 -5.14
C GLY A 819 18.51 -4.85 -4.43
N LYS A 820 19.24 -3.90 -5.05
CA LYS A 820 19.92 -2.73 -4.41
C LYS A 820 20.74 -1.91 -5.42
N PRO A 821 20.21 -0.82 -6.01
CA PRO A 821 20.99 0.07 -6.87
C PRO A 821 21.87 1.02 -6.05
N PHE A 822 22.88 0.48 -5.36
CA PHE A 822 23.77 1.24 -4.46
C PHE A 822 24.54 2.37 -5.19
N TRP A 823 24.66 2.34 -6.53
CA TRP A 823 25.21 3.48 -7.28
C TRP A 823 24.26 4.66 -7.33
N LEU A 824 22.94 4.49 -7.34
CA LEU A 824 21.97 5.58 -7.55
C LEU A 824 21.88 6.50 -6.34
N ALA A 825 21.83 5.91 -5.13
CA ALA A 825 22.01 6.66 -3.88
C ALA A 825 23.37 7.37 -3.84
N LYS A 826 24.45 6.72 -4.31
CA LYS A 826 25.77 7.36 -4.42
C LYS A 826 25.84 8.48 -5.45
N LEU A 827 25.10 8.38 -6.55
CA LEU A 827 25.02 9.39 -7.59
C LEU A 827 24.27 10.62 -7.08
N ALA A 828 23.14 10.42 -6.39
CA ALA A 828 22.41 11.49 -5.70
C ALA A 828 23.30 12.18 -4.65
N PHE A 829 23.97 11.41 -3.78
CA PHE A 829 24.87 11.95 -2.75
C PHE A 829 26.12 12.64 -3.32
N MET A 830 26.63 12.21 -4.49
CA MET A 830 27.66 12.95 -5.22
C MET A 830 27.11 14.22 -5.88
N MET A 831 25.89 14.21 -6.41
CA MET A 831 25.24 15.42 -6.95
C MET A 831 25.01 16.45 -5.83
N GLU A 832 24.59 16.04 -4.63
CA GLU A 832 24.50 16.92 -3.45
C GLU A 832 25.88 17.47 -3.06
N LEU A 833 26.91 16.63 -2.97
CA LEU A 833 28.27 17.10 -2.68
C LEU A 833 28.81 18.08 -3.74
N VAL A 834 28.50 17.86 -5.02
CA VAL A 834 28.85 18.77 -6.12
C VAL A 834 28.04 20.07 -6.03
N ALA A 835 26.75 20.03 -5.69
CA ALA A 835 25.91 21.21 -5.49
C ALA A 835 26.37 22.06 -4.29
N VAL A 836 26.72 21.43 -3.17
CA VAL A 836 27.30 22.10 -2.00
C VAL A 836 28.65 22.73 -2.36
N GLN A 837 29.54 22.02 -3.07
CA GLN A 837 30.81 22.58 -3.54
C GLN A 837 30.65 23.69 -4.60
N PHE A 838 29.58 23.69 -5.39
CA PHE A 838 29.23 24.80 -6.29
C PHE A 838 28.76 26.03 -5.52
N SER A 839 27.93 25.83 -4.48
CA SER A 839 27.44 26.88 -3.58
C SER A 839 28.60 27.61 -2.89
N GLU A 840 29.52 26.87 -2.26
CA GLU A 840 30.71 27.46 -1.63
C GLU A 840 31.62 28.19 -2.62
N LYS A 841 31.73 27.70 -3.87
CA LYS A 841 32.53 28.36 -4.92
C LYS A 841 31.94 29.68 -5.43
N HIS A 842 30.65 29.94 -5.28
CA HIS A 842 30.03 31.17 -5.83
C HIS A 842 29.86 32.32 -4.83
N PHE A 843 29.88 32.07 -3.51
CA PHE A 843 29.89 33.15 -2.50
C PHE A 843 31.30 33.54 -1.99
N GLY A 844 32.34 32.78 -2.33
CA GLY A 844 33.71 32.97 -1.82
C GLY A 844 34.49 34.23 -2.27
N SER A 845 33.92 35.13 -3.09
CA SER A 845 34.67 36.29 -3.65
C SER A 845 33.92 37.63 -3.65
N ARG A 846 33.42 38.06 -2.49
CA ARG A 846 33.23 39.49 -2.17
C ARG A 846 33.99 39.85 -0.89
N ARG A 847 35.23 40.32 -1.04
CA ARG A 847 36.10 40.67 0.10
C ARG A 847 35.64 41.96 0.78
N ARG A 848 35.61 41.95 2.12
CA ARG A 848 35.26 43.08 3.01
C ARG A 848 36.03 44.37 2.71
N LYS A 849 35.40 45.51 2.97
CA LYS A 849 36.06 46.71 3.53
C LYS A 849 35.51 46.93 4.94
N GLY A 850 36.39 47.21 5.92
CA GLY A 850 35.99 47.74 7.25
C GLY A 850 36.28 46.90 8.50
N LEU A 851 37.54 46.94 8.97
CA LEU A 851 37.95 47.39 10.34
C LEU A 851 37.45 46.59 11.60
N PRO A 852 38.05 46.76 12.83
CA PRO A 852 38.83 45.63 13.40
C PRO A 852 38.63 45.27 14.90
N ASN A 853 39.35 44.21 15.32
CA ASN A 853 39.93 43.92 16.65
C ASN A 853 39.06 43.81 17.93
N GLN A 854 39.12 42.66 18.61
CA GLN A 854 39.80 42.43 19.92
C GLN A 854 39.64 40.93 20.36
N LYS A 855 40.72 40.16 20.59
CA LYS A 855 41.50 39.86 21.85
C LYS A 855 41.13 38.49 22.51
N THR A 856 42.06 37.51 22.57
CA THR A 856 42.87 37.04 23.75
C THR A 856 42.07 36.45 24.92
N ASN A 857 42.40 35.34 25.62
CA ASN A 857 43.53 34.36 25.68
C ASN A 857 42.98 33.02 26.27
N GLN A 858 43.51 31.78 26.18
CA GLN A 858 44.86 31.15 26.12
C GLN A 858 45.30 30.51 27.47
N HIS A 859 45.93 29.30 27.42
CA HIS A 859 46.66 28.55 28.50
C HIS A 859 45.82 27.82 29.59
N THR A 860 46.21 26.72 30.30
CA THR A 860 47.30 25.68 30.33
C THR A 860 46.89 24.63 31.42
N ASN A 861 47.34 23.36 31.58
CA ASN A 861 48.26 22.42 30.92
C ASN A 861 47.69 20.96 31.12
N SER A 862 48.31 19.78 31.42
CA SER A 862 49.67 19.31 31.77
C SER A 862 49.87 17.77 31.61
N THR A 863 50.92 17.35 30.87
CA THR A 863 52.00 16.35 31.19
C THR A 863 51.77 15.20 32.22
N ASN A 864 52.31 13.97 32.10
CA ASN A 864 53.26 13.38 31.13
C ASN A 864 53.26 11.81 31.15
N HIS A 865 53.84 11.21 30.08
CA HIS A 865 54.58 9.91 29.93
C HIS A 865 54.54 8.83 31.05
N SER A 866 54.51 7.52 30.77
CA SER A 866 54.59 6.72 29.51
C SER A 866 53.95 5.31 29.75
N GLU A 867 54.03 4.24 28.93
CA GLU A 867 54.88 3.89 27.77
C GLU A 867 54.16 2.98 26.73
N ALA A 868 54.83 1.96 26.15
CA ALA A 868 54.48 1.41 24.83
C ALA A 868 54.04 -0.06 24.78
N SER A 869 52.89 -0.31 24.15
CA SER A 869 52.62 -1.50 23.32
C SER A 869 51.55 -1.18 22.25
N HIS A 870 51.34 -2.09 21.29
CA HIS A 870 50.60 -1.83 20.05
C HIS A 870 49.18 -1.25 20.19
N SER A 871 48.90 -0.14 19.48
CA SER A 871 47.67 0.00 18.66
C SER A 871 47.74 1.21 17.71
N THR A 872 47.09 1.10 16.55
CA THR A 872 46.96 2.19 15.56
C THR A 872 45.51 2.30 15.08
N ASN A 873 44.85 3.39 15.44
CA ASN A 873 43.52 3.85 15.01
C ASN A 873 43.50 5.38 15.23
N HIS A 874 42.76 6.22 14.51
CA HIS A 874 41.80 5.99 13.43
C HIS A 874 41.85 7.18 12.45
N PHE A 875 41.66 6.94 11.15
CA PHE A 875 40.60 7.60 10.36
C PHE A 875 40.34 6.81 9.06
N ALA A 876 39.12 6.90 8.53
CA ALA A 876 38.71 6.36 7.21
C ALA A 876 38.95 4.84 6.97
N ASN A 877 38.57 3.98 7.91
CA ASN A 877 38.52 2.53 7.66
C ASN A 877 37.15 2.13 7.06
N ALA A 878 36.95 2.38 5.77
CA ALA A 878 35.73 2.01 5.04
C ALA A 878 35.96 0.71 4.24
N ARG A 879 35.71 -0.45 4.89
CA ARG A 879 35.83 -1.77 4.25
C ARG A 879 34.80 -1.92 3.12
N LEU A 880 35.25 -1.96 1.87
CA LEU A 880 34.45 -2.55 0.79
C LEU A 880 34.49 -4.08 0.90
N ALA A 881 33.36 -4.70 1.21
CA ALA A 881 33.15 -6.13 1.04
C ALA A 881 32.94 -6.47 -0.45
N THR A 882 33.15 -7.74 -0.83
CA THR A 882 33.47 -8.15 -2.21
C THR A 882 32.41 -9.01 -2.89
N ALA A 883 31.95 -8.61 -4.09
CA ALA A 883 31.44 -9.47 -5.17
C ALA A 883 31.28 -8.63 -6.46
N SER A 884 31.54 -9.10 -7.69
CA SER A 884 32.25 -10.32 -8.12
C SER A 884 32.92 -10.07 -9.48
N SER A 885 34.03 -10.76 -9.79
CA SER A 885 34.77 -10.59 -11.06
C SER A 885 34.03 -11.11 -12.30
N LEU A 886 32.88 -11.77 -12.12
CA LEU A 886 32.06 -12.28 -13.21
C LEU A 886 31.36 -11.14 -13.98
N GLY A 887 30.82 -10.15 -13.26
CA GLY A 887 30.10 -9.01 -13.85
C GLY A 887 30.99 -8.18 -14.77
N ASP A 888 32.18 -7.78 -14.30
CA ASP A 888 33.15 -7.03 -15.12
C ASP A 888 33.71 -7.87 -16.28
N THR A 889 33.79 -9.21 -16.13
CA THR A 889 34.20 -10.12 -17.21
C THR A 889 33.13 -10.20 -18.31
N ILE A 890 31.86 -10.35 -17.92
CA ILE A 890 30.74 -10.36 -18.86
C ILE A 890 30.62 -9.00 -19.54
N LEU A 891 30.68 -7.89 -18.80
CA LEU A 891 30.62 -6.54 -19.36
C LEU A 891 31.71 -6.30 -20.42
N LEU A 892 32.94 -6.76 -20.16
CA LEU A 892 34.04 -6.66 -21.13
C LEU A 892 33.78 -7.52 -22.38
N ILE A 893 33.31 -8.76 -22.22
CA ILE A 893 32.99 -9.65 -23.36
C ILE A 893 31.82 -9.10 -24.18
N THR A 894 30.73 -8.69 -23.54
CA THR A 894 29.54 -8.12 -24.21
C THR A 894 29.89 -6.83 -24.96
N ALA A 895 30.70 -5.94 -24.37
CA ALA A 895 31.17 -4.73 -25.05
C ALA A 895 32.03 -5.06 -26.30
N LEU A 896 32.87 -6.09 -26.24
CA LEU A 896 33.66 -6.56 -27.38
C LEU A 896 32.77 -7.22 -28.46
N CYS A 897 31.75 -7.99 -28.10
CA CYS A 897 30.80 -8.58 -29.06
C CYS A 897 29.92 -7.53 -29.75
N PHE A 898 29.37 -6.56 -29.01
CA PHE A 898 28.59 -5.46 -29.59
C PHE A 898 29.44 -4.62 -30.55
N HIS A 899 30.73 -4.41 -30.25
CA HIS A 899 31.65 -3.69 -31.12
C HIS A 899 31.80 -4.36 -32.50
N SER A 900 31.91 -5.69 -32.57
CA SER A 900 32.03 -6.43 -33.83
C SER A 900 30.76 -6.43 -34.69
N VAL A 901 29.57 -6.37 -34.08
CA VAL A 901 28.29 -6.38 -34.82
C VAL A 901 28.09 -5.09 -35.62
N PHE A 902 28.26 -3.94 -34.96
CA PHE A 902 27.99 -2.64 -35.58
C PHE A 902 29.05 -2.21 -36.59
N GLU A 903 30.27 -2.77 -36.57
CA GLU A 903 31.22 -2.58 -37.68
C GLU A 903 30.81 -3.36 -38.95
N GLY A 904 30.21 -4.55 -38.81
CA GLY A 904 29.73 -5.32 -39.97
C GLY A 904 28.50 -4.68 -40.64
N ILE A 905 27.45 -4.41 -39.85
CA ILE A 905 26.19 -3.86 -40.35
C ILE A 905 26.40 -2.50 -41.05
N ALA A 906 27.24 -1.64 -40.48
CA ALA A 906 27.45 -0.28 -41.00
C ALA A 906 28.39 -0.20 -42.22
N ILE A 907 28.95 -1.32 -42.69
CA ILE A 907 29.66 -1.42 -43.97
C ILE A 907 28.72 -1.95 -45.07
N GLY A 908 27.82 -2.88 -44.75
CA GLY A 908 26.93 -3.51 -45.73
C GLY A 908 25.79 -2.63 -46.27
N VAL A 909 25.35 -1.60 -45.54
CA VAL A 909 24.14 -0.82 -45.84
C VAL A 909 24.46 0.61 -46.31
N SER A 910 25.37 0.75 -47.29
CA SER A 910 25.89 2.05 -47.73
C SER A 910 25.93 2.20 -49.27
N GLU A 911 24.79 2.44 -49.89
CA GLU A 911 24.69 2.62 -51.35
C GLU A 911 25.42 3.86 -51.90
N THR A 912 25.62 4.92 -51.08
CA THR A 912 26.30 6.14 -51.53
C THR A 912 27.55 6.47 -50.71
N LYS A 913 28.51 7.11 -51.38
CA LYS A 913 29.74 7.61 -50.76
C LYS A 913 29.48 8.66 -49.67
N ALA A 914 28.36 9.38 -49.69
CA ALA A 914 28.04 10.35 -48.64
C ALA A 914 27.62 9.65 -47.34
N ASP A 915 26.87 8.56 -47.47
CA ASP A 915 26.31 7.83 -46.33
C ASP A 915 27.35 6.92 -45.67
N ALA A 916 28.29 6.38 -46.46
CA ALA A 916 29.53 5.78 -45.94
C ALA A 916 30.27 6.72 -44.96
N TRP A 917 30.40 8.01 -45.30
CA TRP A 917 31.07 9.00 -44.44
C TRP A 917 30.24 9.42 -43.23
N LYS A 918 28.90 9.44 -43.32
CA LYS A 918 28.01 9.60 -42.15
C LYS A 918 28.13 8.40 -41.20
N ALA A 919 28.04 7.18 -41.72
CA ALA A 919 28.19 5.95 -40.96
C ALA A 919 29.55 5.92 -40.25
N LEU A 920 30.64 6.23 -40.96
CA LEU A 920 31.99 6.32 -40.39
C LEU A 920 32.08 7.32 -39.22
N TRP A 921 31.37 8.45 -39.28
CA TRP A 921 31.28 9.40 -38.16
C TRP A 921 30.52 8.84 -36.96
N THR A 922 29.35 8.25 -37.17
CA THR A 922 28.54 7.63 -36.10
C THR A 922 29.28 6.47 -35.45
N ILE A 923 29.95 5.62 -36.24
CA ILE A 923 30.84 4.55 -35.79
C ILE A 923 31.99 5.13 -34.93
N SER A 924 32.63 6.21 -35.39
CA SER A 924 33.76 6.83 -34.67
C SER A 924 33.33 7.40 -33.31
N LEU A 925 32.13 7.96 -33.21
CA LEU A 925 31.58 8.46 -31.94
C LEU A 925 31.29 7.31 -30.96
N HIS A 926 30.68 6.21 -31.42
CA HIS A 926 30.44 5.02 -30.59
C HIS A 926 31.74 4.34 -30.14
N LYS A 927 32.78 4.31 -30.98
CA LYS A 927 34.12 3.81 -30.63
C LYS A 927 34.75 4.58 -29.47
N ILE A 928 34.53 5.89 -29.37
CA ILE A 928 35.00 6.70 -28.23
C ILE A 928 34.32 6.24 -26.93
N PHE A 929 33.00 6.03 -26.94
CA PHE A 929 32.28 5.52 -25.76
C PHE A 929 32.69 4.09 -25.38
N ALA A 930 32.90 3.20 -26.36
CA ALA A 930 33.40 1.84 -26.12
C ALA A 930 34.82 1.84 -25.52
N ALA A 931 35.72 2.69 -26.03
CA ALA A 931 37.07 2.85 -25.48
C ALA A 931 37.06 3.42 -24.04
N ILE A 932 36.15 4.35 -23.74
CA ILE A 932 35.94 4.87 -22.38
C ILE A 932 35.43 3.77 -21.44
N ALA A 933 34.44 2.98 -21.85
CA ALA A 933 33.93 1.85 -21.06
C ALA A 933 35.02 0.80 -20.79
N MET A 934 35.82 0.46 -21.81
CA MET A 934 36.96 -0.45 -21.69
C MET A 934 38.05 0.10 -20.74
N ALA A 935 38.36 1.39 -20.81
CA ALA A 935 39.29 2.04 -19.89
C ALA A 935 38.79 2.00 -18.44
N ILE A 936 37.50 2.23 -18.20
CA ILE A 936 36.87 2.14 -16.88
C ILE A 936 36.92 0.70 -16.34
N ALA A 937 36.66 -0.31 -17.17
CA ALA A 937 36.77 -1.71 -16.79
C ALA A 937 38.22 -2.08 -16.40
N LEU A 938 39.21 -1.68 -17.20
CA LEU A 938 40.64 -1.93 -16.92
C LEU A 938 41.12 -1.21 -15.64
N LEU A 939 40.64 0.02 -15.38
CA LEU A 939 40.93 0.76 -14.15
C LEU A 939 40.28 0.14 -12.90
N ARG A 940 39.16 -0.60 -13.05
CA ARG A 940 38.54 -1.36 -11.95
C ARG A 940 39.22 -2.72 -11.70
N MET A 941 39.71 -3.37 -12.76
CA MET A 941 40.37 -4.68 -12.63
C MET A 941 41.80 -4.61 -12.06
N ILE A 942 42.46 -3.45 -12.10
CA ILE A 942 43.88 -3.30 -11.74
C ILE A 942 44.08 -2.05 -10.84
N PRO A 943 44.27 -2.22 -9.51
CA PRO A 943 44.60 -1.11 -8.60
C PRO A 943 45.91 -0.40 -8.94
N ASP A 944 46.07 0.81 -8.40
CA ASP A 944 47.33 1.57 -8.31
C ASP A 944 48.06 1.82 -9.65
N ARG A 945 47.30 2.25 -10.68
CA ARG A 945 47.84 2.66 -11.99
C ARG A 945 47.75 4.18 -12.22
N PRO A 946 48.76 4.79 -12.88
CA PRO A 946 48.60 6.13 -13.44
C PRO A 946 47.58 6.09 -14.57
N LEU A 947 46.51 6.88 -14.43
CA LEU A 947 45.40 7.01 -15.39
C LEU A 947 45.86 7.09 -16.86
N LEU A 948 46.97 7.82 -17.07
CA LEU A 948 47.58 8.05 -18.37
C LEU A 948 47.89 6.76 -19.14
N SER A 949 48.40 5.71 -18.50
CA SER A 949 48.76 4.47 -19.21
C SER A 949 47.53 3.66 -19.66
N CYS A 950 46.47 3.60 -18.84
CA CYS A 950 45.22 2.97 -19.24
C CYS A 950 44.53 3.76 -20.37
N ALA A 951 44.57 5.09 -20.29
CA ALA A 951 44.14 5.96 -21.38
C ALA A 951 44.97 5.75 -22.65
N SER A 952 46.30 5.61 -22.58
CA SER A 952 47.16 5.35 -23.75
C SER A 952 46.77 4.07 -24.49
N TYR A 953 46.49 2.97 -23.78
CA TYR A 953 46.07 1.72 -24.43
C TYR A 953 44.67 1.82 -25.05
N ALA A 954 43.70 2.46 -24.38
CA ALA A 954 42.37 2.69 -24.94
C ALA A 954 42.38 3.66 -26.13
N PHE A 955 43.25 4.68 -26.12
CA PHE A 955 43.42 5.63 -27.22
C PHE A 955 44.13 5.02 -28.42
N ALA A 956 45.14 4.16 -28.20
CA ALA A 956 45.76 3.37 -29.27
C ALA A 956 44.76 2.41 -29.93
N PHE A 957 43.87 1.79 -29.14
CA PHE A 957 42.78 0.95 -29.63
C PHE A 957 41.76 1.75 -30.46
N ALA A 958 41.40 2.97 -30.03
CA ALA A 958 40.47 3.83 -30.78
C ALA A 958 41.03 4.32 -32.14
N ILE A 959 42.37 4.42 -32.28
CA ILE A 959 43.03 5.01 -33.47
C ILE A 959 43.45 3.96 -34.52
N SER A 960 43.61 2.69 -34.15
CA SER A 960 43.99 1.64 -35.11
C SER A 960 42.90 1.33 -36.14
N SER A 961 41.63 1.31 -35.72
CA SER A 961 40.49 0.95 -36.56
C SER A 961 40.22 1.92 -37.74
N PRO A 962 40.19 3.27 -37.56
CA PRO A 962 40.01 4.20 -38.68
C PRO A 962 41.03 4.05 -39.81
N ILE A 963 42.27 3.68 -39.50
CA ILE A 963 43.31 3.41 -40.50
C ILE A 963 43.01 2.13 -41.28
N GLY A 964 42.57 1.07 -40.58
CA GLY A 964 42.13 -0.18 -41.21
C GLY A 964 40.94 0.01 -42.15
N VAL A 965 39.91 0.76 -41.73
CA VAL A 965 38.72 1.04 -42.54
C VAL A 965 39.06 1.92 -43.75
N ALA A 966 39.91 2.93 -43.58
CA ALA A 966 40.39 3.75 -44.71
C ALA A 966 41.19 2.92 -45.74
N ILE A 967 41.95 1.92 -45.30
CA ILE A 967 42.66 0.99 -46.19
C ILE A 967 41.67 0.04 -46.88
N GLY A 968 40.64 -0.46 -46.18
CA GLY A 968 39.57 -1.29 -46.76
C GLY A 968 38.85 -0.58 -47.92
N ILE A 969 38.42 0.66 -47.70
CA ILE A 969 37.76 1.52 -48.71
C ILE A 969 38.67 1.81 -49.93
N ILE A 970 40.00 1.71 -49.78
CA ILE A 970 40.96 1.86 -50.89
C ILE A 970 41.16 0.52 -51.64
N ILE A 971 41.07 -0.62 -50.95
CA ILE A 971 41.21 -1.96 -51.56
C ILE A 971 39.95 -2.36 -52.33
N ASP A 972 38.76 -2.03 -51.83
CA ASP A 972 37.45 -2.29 -52.45
C ASP A 972 37.37 -1.78 -53.90
N GLN A 973 38.05 -0.67 -54.23
CA GLN A 973 38.16 -0.15 -55.59
C GLN A 973 38.86 -1.09 -56.60
N THR A 974 39.32 -2.28 -56.19
CA THR A 974 40.14 -3.18 -57.02
C THR A 974 39.72 -4.66 -57.06
N ALA A 975 38.69 -5.09 -56.31
CA ALA A 975 38.26 -6.50 -56.27
C ALA A 975 36.73 -6.64 -56.29
N GLN A 976 36.20 -7.49 -57.17
CA GLN A 976 34.75 -7.72 -57.27
C GLN A 976 34.25 -8.66 -56.16
N GLY A 977 33.32 -8.16 -55.34
CA GLY A 977 32.22 -8.93 -54.75
C GLY A 977 32.52 -9.76 -53.50
N THR A 978 32.03 -9.25 -52.36
CA THR A 978 31.65 -9.94 -51.09
C THR A 978 32.70 -10.80 -50.38
N VAL A 979 33.39 -11.72 -51.06
CA VAL A 979 34.42 -12.61 -50.49
C VAL A 979 35.58 -11.80 -49.89
N ALA A 980 35.85 -10.61 -50.42
CA ALA A 980 36.82 -9.68 -49.85
C ALA A 980 36.40 -9.21 -48.43
N ASP A 981 35.13 -8.87 -48.24
CA ASP A 981 34.56 -8.39 -46.97
C ASP A 981 34.52 -9.50 -45.92
N TRP A 982 34.12 -10.71 -46.31
CA TRP A 982 34.20 -11.91 -45.46
C TRP A 982 35.63 -12.13 -44.94
N ILE A 983 36.63 -12.06 -45.82
CA ILE A 983 38.05 -12.22 -45.44
C ILE A 983 38.52 -11.06 -44.55
N PHE A 984 38.13 -9.82 -44.86
CA PHE A 984 38.52 -8.63 -44.09
C PHE A 984 37.93 -8.63 -42.68
N ALA A 985 36.63 -8.88 -42.53
CA ALA A 985 35.95 -8.93 -41.23
C ALA A 985 36.49 -10.05 -40.34
N ILE A 986 36.67 -11.26 -40.88
CA ILE A 986 37.25 -12.39 -40.15
C ILE A 986 38.71 -12.09 -39.74
N SER A 987 39.51 -11.51 -40.64
CA SER A 987 40.89 -11.12 -40.37
C SER A 987 40.98 -10.06 -39.26
N MET A 988 40.13 -9.02 -39.31
CA MET A 988 40.12 -7.95 -38.31
C MET A 988 39.65 -8.43 -36.94
N GLY A 989 38.64 -9.31 -36.89
CA GLY A 989 38.18 -9.94 -35.65
C GLY A 989 39.28 -10.79 -34.99
N ILE A 990 40.00 -11.59 -35.78
CA ILE A 990 41.16 -12.37 -35.32
C ILE A 990 42.28 -11.43 -34.85
N ALA A 991 42.61 -10.38 -35.61
CA ALA A 991 43.65 -9.42 -35.24
C ALA A 991 43.35 -8.69 -33.92
N CYS A 992 42.09 -8.29 -33.72
CA CYS A 992 41.63 -7.67 -32.47
C CYS A 992 41.75 -8.64 -31.28
N GLY A 993 41.28 -9.88 -31.43
CA GLY A 993 41.43 -10.92 -30.41
C GLY A 993 42.89 -11.22 -30.05
N VAL A 994 43.77 -11.28 -31.05
CA VAL A 994 45.23 -11.44 -30.86
C VAL A 994 45.84 -10.23 -30.16
N PHE A 995 45.47 -8.99 -30.53
CA PHE A 995 46.00 -7.78 -29.90
C PHE A 995 45.59 -7.67 -28.42
N VAL A 996 44.35 -8.02 -28.08
CA VAL A 996 43.87 -8.10 -26.69
C VAL A 996 44.62 -9.20 -25.92
N TYR A 997 44.78 -10.39 -26.52
CA TYR A 997 45.54 -11.49 -25.92
C TYR A 997 47.00 -11.12 -25.65
N VAL A 998 47.69 -10.48 -26.61
CA VAL A 998 49.07 -10.01 -26.44
C VAL A 998 49.15 -8.89 -25.40
N SER A 999 48.19 -7.96 -25.38
CA SER A 999 48.16 -6.87 -24.39
C SER A 999 47.99 -7.40 -22.96
N ILE A 1000 47.07 -8.33 -22.73
CA ILE A 1000 46.86 -8.98 -21.43
C ILE A 1000 48.12 -9.76 -21.02
N ASN A 1001 48.71 -10.56 -21.91
CA ASN A 1001 49.91 -11.32 -21.59
C ASN A 1001 51.16 -10.44 -21.37
N HIS A 1002 51.30 -9.31 -22.06
CA HIS A 1002 52.39 -8.35 -21.82
C HIS A 1002 52.26 -7.65 -20.47
N LEU A 1003 51.03 -7.38 -20.02
CA LEU A 1003 50.76 -6.87 -18.67
C LEU A 1003 51.09 -7.93 -17.61
N LEU A 1004 50.63 -9.18 -17.79
CA LEU A 1004 50.99 -10.30 -16.90
C LEU A 1004 52.51 -10.52 -16.83
N ALA A 1005 53.20 -10.49 -17.97
CA ALA A 1005 54.65 -10.67 -18.08
C ALA A 1005 55.47 -9.54 -17.44
N LYS A 1006 54.90 -8.35 -17.27
CA LYS A 1006 55.49 -7.25 -16.49
C LYS A 1006 55.20 -7.34 -14.99
N GLY A 1007 54.75 -8.50 -14.51
CA GLY A 1007 54.52 -8.79 -13.08
C GLY A 1007 53.19 -8.28 -12.54
N TYR A 1008 52.28 -7.81 -13.39
CA TYR A 1008 51.00 -7.24 -12.95
C TYR A 1008 49.95 -8.35 -12.81
N THR A 1009 49.62 -8.75 -11.59
CA THR A 1009 48.60 -9.76 -11.28
C THR A 1009 47.27 -9.12 -10.86
N PRO A 1010 46.10 -9.65 -11.31
CA PRO A 1010 44.80 -9.16 -10.88
C PRO A 1010 44.47 -9.63 -9.46
N HIS A 1011 43.74 -8.81 -8.68
CA HIS A 1011 43.38 -9.11 -7.29
C HIS A 1011 42.56 -10.40 -7.10
N ASN A 1012 41.77 -10.78 -8.10
CA ASN A 1012 41.04 -12.05 -8.14
C ASN A 1012 41.39 -12.79 -9.44
N LYS A 1013 41.33 -14.14 -9.43
CA LYS A 1013 41.52 -14.93 -10.66
C LYS A 1013 40.42 -14.59 -11.67
N VAL A 1014 40.80 -13.94 -12.76
CA VAL A 1014 39.89 -13.53 -13.85
C VAL A 1014 39.50 -14.75 -14.69
N GLY A 1015 38.19 -14.97 -14.86
CA GLY A 1015 37.64 -16.18 -15.50
C GLY A 1015 38.08 -16.38 -16.97
N VAL A 1016 38.39 -15.29 -17.68
CA VAL A 1016 38.81 -15.25 -19.10
C VAL A 1016 39.96 -16.22 -19.44
N ASN A 1017 40.79 -16.60 -18.46
CA ASN A 1017 41.88 -17.56 -18.67
C ASN A 1017 41.48 -19.05 -18.54
N THR A 1018 40.24 -19.39 -18.18
CA THR A 1018 39.77 -20.79 -18.19
C THR A 1018 39.22 -21.18 -19.57
N PRO A 1019 39.26 -22.47 -19.95
CA PRO A 1019 38.72 -22.92 -21.24
C PRO A 1019 37.24 -22.59 -21.44
N PHE A 1020 36.45 -22.59 -20.36
CA PHE A 1020 35.00 -22.32 -20.39
C PHE A 1020 34.67 -20.91 -20.91
N TYR A 1021 35.29 -19.86 -20.36
CA TYR A 1021 35.00 -18.49 -20.79
C TYR A 1021 35.59 -18.17 -22.18
N ARG A 1022 36.67 -18.86 -22.58
CA ARG A 1022 37.19 -18.79 -23.95
C ARG A 1022 36.23 -19.43 -24.96
N PHE A 1023 35.69 -20.62 -24.63
CA PHE A 1023 34.66 -21.26 -25.43
C PHE A 1023 33.38 -20.41 -25.50
N LEU A 1024 32.91 -19.89 -24.36
CA LEU A 1024 31.73 -19.03 -24.30
C LEU A 1024 31.88 -17.76 -25.16
N ALA A 1025 33.03 -17.08 -25.12
CA ALA A 1025 33.28 -15.91 -25.97
C ALA A 1025 33.27 -16.25 -27.48
N VAL A 1026 33.83 -17.41 -27.86
CA VAL A 1026 33.80 -17.88 -29.26
C VAL A 1026 32.38 -18.28 -29.68
N VAL A 1027 31.63 -18.99 -28.83
CA VAL A 1027 30.24 -19.41 -29.10
C VAL A 1027 29.30 -18.21 -29.18
N LEU A 1028 29.46 -17.21 -28.32
CA LEU A 1028 28.68 -15.96 -28.43
C LEU A 1028 29.04 -15.19 -29.69
N GLY A 1029 30.32 -15.08 -30.06
CA GLY A 1029 30.73 -14.48 -31.33
C GLY A 1029 30.14 -15.18 -32.55
N VAL A 1030 30.26 -16.51 -32.62
CA VAL A 1030 29.71 -17.32 -33.73
C VAL A 1030 28.18 -17.30 -33.76
N GLY A 1031 27.52 -17.38 -32.60
CA GLY A 1031 26.06 -17.33 -32.51
C GLY A 1031 25.48 -15.97 -32.91
N VAL A 1032 26.15 -14.88 -32.52
CA VAL A 1032 25.76 -13.52 -32.94
C VAL A 1032 25.99 -13.31 -34.43
N ILE A 1033 27.11 -13.79 -34.99
CA ILE A 1033 27.34 -13.80 -36.45
C ILE A 1033 26.26 -14.61 -37.16
N ALA A 1034 25.90 -15.80 -36.65
CA ALA A 1034 24.84 -16.63 -37.24
C ALA A 1034 23.46 -15.95 -37.19
N VAL A 1035 23.12 -15.21 -36.14
CA VAL A 1035 21.86 -14.43 -36.06
C VAL A 1035 21.84 -13.29 -37.08
N VAL A 1036 22.96 -12.59 -37.29
CA VAL A 1036 23.06 -11.57 -38.36
C VAL A 1036 22.97 -12.24 -39.76
N MET A 1037 23.58 -13.41 -39.95
CA MET A 1037 23.50 -14.16 -41.22
C MET A 1037 22.13 -14.78 -41.51
N ILE A 1038 21.26 -14.94 -40.50
CA ILE A 1038 19.85 -15.38 -40.67
C ILE A 1038 18.93 -14.19 -40.98
N TRP A 1039 19.39 -12.95 -40.78
CA TRP A 1039 18.67 -11.72 -41.13
C TRP A 1039 18.88 -11.31 -42.60
N ASP A 1040 19.94 -11.81 -43.24
CA ASP A 1040 20.42 -11.43 -44.58
C ASP A 1040 20.10 -12.51 -45.66
N THR A 1041 19.09 -13.35 -45.41
CA THR A 1041 18.62 -14.45 -46.29
C THR A 1041 17.10 -14.61 -46.27
#